data_AF-A0A7V4MZF3-F1
#
_entry.id   AF-A0A7V4MZF3-F1
#
_cell.length_a   1.000
_cell.length_b   1.000
_cell.length_c   1.000
_cell.angle_alpha   90.00
_cell.angle_beta   90.00
_cell.angle_gamma   90.00
#
_symmetry.space_group_name_H-M   'P 1'
#
loop_
_entity.id
_entity.type
_entity.pdbx_description
1 polymer ?
#
loop_
_entity_poly.entity_id
_entity_poly.type
_entity_poly.pdbx_seq_one_letter_code
_entity_poly.pdbx_strand_id
1 'polypeptide(L)'
;MSPKAPARDRQPDRKRGHRMNRLKITQTHDVSFGRGVEGASRSLQSRPARVVLSLVAILLLAFLVALPACSLNGGDGTTTTASTLASAGPSTTLAQSTTTTDRFPARVTAQGLAYRVDSEGEASGSITEFVVEIKRQPEKKVAVGVREGEVSGTGDMWRAAAWTAPLVATDILNLDLADFAIDYEVSGRIDGPSAGALMTIATLAALLGDQLNSEVTMTGTINPDYTVGPVGGIPQKLEAAAAAGKKTVLVPLGQRYDLDAKSGQMVDLVEHGARLGVTVKEVADIFEAYVSLTGKEIPRGTRLAGGTPAISPAAEQKLKTFIEDNVNEVVAVLSAFQQEPEEAQAANFDYALATQDAVDRVEKYLRQGSTGAAYGSSLVAVGLAHQAYLRALAYGFADWRELALRLKGVSPEGKISDFATKLVATSPATIGEASCVMNAWAQLTTARAAAREGTLSLDRITSLYSDLDDDSLGRHMANAIAKYVLSEVYLLAAKDNLKLAEVAKGPAVMSADRVRQLSEAYRRAAEANLAMLNSAVVPRIAQQLGVSEEDAQLFLMMQDDYYFESSAASAQVQALLEELPAGTARDYAVLGTSFMAFAGSAASMAINYNYGAQYNWDGSIGGFVHDKPLSRALDLARTNAEASLLQIDSASGATVVPWVWYELANVDREGAPADKISALFNYWNAHVQARTLQAISGALEPLVR
;
A
#
# COMPACT_ATOMS: atom_id res chain seq x y z
N MET A 1 13.02 -83.15 10.05
CA MET A 1 14.49 -83.36 10.14
C MET A 1 15.17 -82.54 9.04
N SER A 2 16.34 -81.99 9.37
CA SER A 2 17.43 -81.44 8.53
C SER A 2 17.68 -82.08 7.14
N PRO A 3 18.52 -81.51 6.22
CA PRO A 3 18.95 -80.09 6.06
C PRO A 3 19.33 -79.62 4.59
N LYS A 4 19.85 -78.37 4.51
CA LYS A 4 20.97 -77.87 3.64
C LYS A 4 20.70 -77.18 2.27
N ALA A 5 21.33 -75.99 2.16
CA ALA A 5 21.38 -74.94 1.13
C ALA A 5 22.35 -75.29 -0.06
N PRO A 6 22.74 -74.40 -1.03
CA PRO A 6 22.65 -72.90 -1.14
C PRO A 6 22.10 -72.40 -2.52
N ALA A 7 22.24 -71.15 -3.06
CA ALA A 7 23.06 -69.98 -2.72
C ALA A 7 22.51 -68.59 -3.18
N ARG A 8 23.25 -67.54 -2.78
CA ARG A 8 23.31 -66.08 -3.12
C ARG A 8 22.80 -65.57 -4.49
N ASP A 9 22.13 -64.40 -4.47
CA ASP A 9 22.77 -63.13 -4.90
C ASP A 9 22.21 -61.87 -4.17
N ARG A 10 22.82 -60.70 -4.38
CA ARG A 10 22.79 -59.50 -3.50
C ARG A 10 21.63 -58.52 -3.73
N GLN A 11 21.13 -57.91 -2.65
CA GLN A 11 20.39 -56.64 -2.67
C GLN A 11 21.36 -55.43 -2.57
N PRO A 12 21.08 -54.31 -3.25
CA PRO A 12 21.69 -53.01 -2.94
C PRO A 12 20.84 -52.18 -1.96
N ASP A 13 21.54 -51.39 -1.16
CA ASP A 13 21.06 -50.56 -0.04
C ASP A 13 20.16 -49.39 -0.51
N ARG A 14 19.03 -49.12 0.19
CA ARG A 14 18.23 -47.89 0.01
C ARG A 14 18.58 -46.89 1.12
N LYS A 15 19.38 -45.87 0.79
CA LYS A 15 19.61 -44.71 1.67
C LYS A 15 19.38 -43.38 0.93
N ARG A 16 19.06 -42.35 1.74
CA ARG A 16 18.86 -40.93 1.39
C ARG A 16 17.51 -40.56 0.75
N GLY A 17 16.44 -40.69 1.54
CA GLY A 17 15.40 -39.65 1.50
C GLY A 17 15.95 -38.39 2.19
N HIS A 18 15.79 -37.21 1.58
CA HIS A 18 16.17 -35.94 2.20
C HIS A 18 15.29 -35.69 3.44
N ARG A 19 15.91 -35.64 4.62
CA ARG A 19 15.33 -34.90 5.75
C ARG A 19 15.68 -33.44 5.53
N MET A 20 14.68 -32.56 5.42
CA MET A 20 14.91 -31.14 5.69
C MET A 20 15.46 -31.03 7.11
N ASN A 21 16.54 -30.26 7.28
CA ASN A 21 17.00 -29.89 8.61
C ASN A 21 15.87 -29.10 9.28
N ARG A 22 15.53 -29.45 10.52
CA ARG A 22 14.77 -28.51 11.37
C ARG A 22 15.65 -27.29 11.54
N LEU A 23 15.18 -26.10 11.17
CA LEU A 23 15.76 -24.86 11.66
C LEU A 23 15.80 -24.95 13.19
N LYS A 24 16.97 -24.78 13.79
CA LYS A 24 17.14 -24.70 15.24
C LYS A 24 16.94 -23.26 15.70
N ILE A 25 15.72 -22.75 15.53
CA ILE A 25 15.28 -21.52 16.20
C ILE A 25 14.99 -21.90 17.66
N THR A 26 16.06 -22.08 18.45
CA THR A 26 15.98 -22.36 19.89
C THR A 26 16.88 -21.44 20.71
N GLN A 27 17.75 -20.64 20.08
CA GLN A 27 18.62 -19.69 20.79
C GLN A 27 17.93 -18.37 21.14
N THR A 28 16.86 -17.99 20.44
CA THR A 28 16.03 -16.81 20.78
C THR A 28 15.27 -17.03 22.09
N HIS A 29 14.77 -18.25 22.34
CA HIS A 29 14.09 -18.59 23.60
C HIS A 29 15.03 -18.69 24.83
N ASP A 30 16.35 -18.82 24.62
CA ASP A 30 17.34 -18.78 25.71
C ASP A 30 17.74 -17.34 26.11
N VAL A 31 17.20 -16.30 25.43
CA VAL A 31 17.31 -14.87 25.80
C VAL A 31 16.39 -14.59 27.00
N SER A 32 16.70 -15.18 28.16
CA SER A 32 15.88 -15.02 29.36
C SER A 32 16.06 -13.64 29.99
N PHE A 33 15.11 -12.74 29.78
CA PHE A 33 15.05 -11.47 30.51
C PHE A 33 14.80 -11.76 32.00
N GLY A 34 15.80 -11.47 32.84
CA GLY A 34 15.77 -11.81 34.26
C GLY A 34 14.76 -10.97 35.05
N ARG A 35 14.19 -11.55 36.12
CA ARG A 35 13.26 -10.89 37.08
C ARG A 35 13.80 -9.59 37.72
N GLY A 36 15.07 -9.25 37.53
CA GLY A 36 15.65 -7.97 37.94
C GLY A 36 15.10 -6.77 37.17
N VAL A 37 14.83 -6.92 35.86
CA VAL A 37 14.38 -5.82 34.98
C VAL A 37 12.97 -5.34 35.37
N GLU A 38 12.05 -6.28 35.65
CA GLU A 38 10.73 -5.97 36.23
C GLU A 38 10.84 -5.24 37.57
N GLY A 39 11.85 -5.58 38.39
CA GLY A 39 12.11 -4.92 39.67
C GLY A 39 12.62 -3.49 39.51
N ALA A 40 13.59 -3.27 38.61
CA ALA A 40 14.20 -1.97 38.33
C ALA A 40 13.15 -0.95 37.82
N SER A 41 12.18 -1.40 37.03
CA SER A 41 11.07 -0.57 36.54
C SER A 41 10.27 0.12 37.66
N ARG A 42 10.24 -0.47 38.87
CA ARG A 42 9.51 0.08 40.02
C ARG A 42 10.36 1.00 40.89
N SER A 43 11.69 0.92 40.84
CA SER A 43 12.59 1.74 41.67
C SER A 43 13.04 3.06 41.03
N LEU A 44 12.91 3.22 39.71
CA LEU A 44 13.41 4.37 38.95
C LEU A 44 12.50 5.64 38.99
N GLN A 45 11.67 5.80 40.03
CA GLN A 45 10.62 6.84 40.07
C GLN A 45 11.08 8.30 40.32
N SER A 46 12.39 8.62 40.27
CA SER A 46 12.89 9.94 40.71
C SER A 46 14.07 10.54 39.91
N ARG A 47 13.82 11.02 38.67
CA ARG A 47 14.49 12.19 38.02
C ARG A 47 13.88 12.49 36.63
N PRO A 48 14.22 13.61 35.95
CA PRO A 48 13.42 14.12 34.82
C PRO A 48 13.74 13.39 33.50
N ALA A 49 13.17 12.20 33.34
CA ALA A 49 13.17 11.43 32.09
C ALA A 49 11.73 11.14 31.61
N ARG A 50 10.77 11.99 32.00
CA ARG A 50 9.35 11.61 32.13
C ARG A 50 8.42 11.97 30.95
N VAL A 51 8.93 12.58 29.87
CA VAL A 51 8.10 13.06 28.75
C VAL A 51 8.61 12.60 27.36
N VAL A 52 9.90 12.25 27.23
CA VAL A 52 10.55 12.12 25.91
C VAL A 52 10.60 10.69 25.36
N LEU A 53 10.60 9.66 26.22
CA LEU A 53 10.78 8.28 25.80
C LEU A 53 9.48 7.53 25.46
N SER A 54 8.31 8.06 25.80
CA SER A 54 7.03 7.31 25.76
C SER A 54 6.02 7.74 24.68
N LEU A 55 6.36 8.69 23.80
CA LEU A 55 5.41 9.24 22.80
C LEU A 55 5.90 9.27 21.34
N VAL A 56 7.14 8.86 21.06
CA VAL A 56 7.74 8.85 19.70
C VAL A 56 8.42 7.49 19.39
N ALA A 57 8.08 6.45 20.15
CA ALA A 57 8.77 5.16 20.08
C ALA A 57 8.03 4.10 19.23
N ILE A 58 6.73 3.91 19.48
CA ILE A 58 6.01 2.70 19.05
C ILE A 58 5.60 2.73 17.57
N LEU A 59 5.51 3.90 16.93
CA LEU A 59 4.92 4.06 15.59
C LEU A 59 5.90 3.85 14.44
N LEU A 60 7.11 4.43 14.50
CA LEU A 60 8.03 4.56 13.34
C LEU A 60 8.62 3.27 12.75
N LEU A 61 8.28 2.10 13.32
CA LEU A 61 8.73 0.79 12.81
C LEU A 61 7.65 -0.31 12.84
N ALA A 62 6.39 0.02 13.14
CA ALA A 62 5.29 -0.96 13.12
C ALA A 62 4.90 -1.41 11.70
N PHE A 63 5.44 -0.77 10.65
CA PHE A 63 4.96 -0.90 9.27
C PHE A 63 6.00 -1.28 8.21
N LEU A 64 7.19 -1.77 8.60
CA LEU A 64 8.01 -2.56 7.67
C LEU A 64 7.29 -3.86 7.22
N VAL A 65 6.31 -4.26 8.02
CA VAL A 65 5.16 -5.15 7.78
C VAL A 65 4.28 -5.01 9.02
N ALA A 66 2.95 -4.87 8.88
CA ALA A 66 2.08 -4.82 10.06
C ALA A 66 1.96 -6.21 10.69
N LEU A 67 1.57 -6.31 11.96
CA LEU A 67 1.71 -7.57 12.70
C LEU A 67 0.67 -7.76 13.84
N PRO A 68 -0.23 -8.75 13.72
CA PRO A 68 -1.40 -8.90 14.59
C PRO A 68 -1.13 -9.48 15.98
N ALA A 69 -1.88 -8.97 16.96
CA ALA A 69 -2.12 -9.64 18.24
C ALA A 69 -3.08 -10.84 18.06
N CYS A 70 -2.80 -11.98 18.71
CA CYS A 70 -3.51 -13.23 18.43
C CYS A 70 -4.80 -13.44 19.24
N SER A 71 -5.79 -14.09 18.63
CA SER A 71 -6.73 -14.98 19.31
C SER A 71 -6.96 -16.27 18.50
N LEU A 72 -7.41 -17.35 19.15
CA LEU A 72 -7.32 -18.73 18.65
C LEU A 72 -8.70 -19.34 18.30
N ASN A 73 -8.83 -19.93 17.10
CA ASN A 73 -9.34 -21.30 16.90
C ASN A 73 -9.26 -21.75 15.42
N GLY A 74 -9.21 -23.06 15.18
CA GLY A 74 -9.07 -23.65 13.84
C GLY A 74 -10.07 -24.77 13.52
N GLY A 75 -10.02 -25.30 12.29
CA GLY A 75 -10.82 -26.45 11.83
C GLY A 75 -10.37 -26.96 10.45
N ASP A 76 -10.15 -28.27 10.33
CA ASP A 76 -9.57 -28.96 9.16
C ASP A 76 -10.56 -29.20 8.00
N GLY A 77 -10.07 -29.59 6.79
CA GLY A 77 -11.00 -29.92 5.69
C GLY A 77 -10.56 -30.47 4.33
N THR A 78 -9.44 -31.20 4.18
CA THR A 78 -9.15 -32.18 3.08
C THR A 78 -9.26 -31.80 1.58
N THR A 79 -8.18 -32.10 0.83
CA THR A 79 -8.08 -32.06 -0.64
C THR A 79 -8.51 -33.36 -1.35
N THR A 80 -8.88 -33.29 -2.64
CA THR A 80 -8.94 -34.48 -3.52
C THR A 80 -8.31 -34.22 -4.91
N THR A 81 -7.74 -35.30 -5.45
CA THR A 81 -6.82 -35.46 -6.59
C THR A 81 -7.24 -34.95 -7.98
N ALA A 82 -6.22 -34.64 -8.79
CA ALA A 82 -6.30 -34.19 -10.19
C ALA A 82 -6.57 -35.29 -11.24
N SER A 83 -6.89 -34.87 -12.47
CA SER A 83 -6.66 -35.66 -13.70
C SER A 83 -6.22 -34.77 -14.87
N THR A 84 -5.31 -35.29 -15.68
CA THR A 84 -4.68 -34.65 -16.85
C THR A 84 -5.46 -34.91 -18.13
N LEU A 85 -5.39 -34.01 -19.14
CA LEU A 85 -4.82 -34.27 -20.48
C LEU A 85 -5.19 -33.25 -21.57
N ALA A 86 -4.33 -33.28 -22.61
CA ALA A 86 -4.58 -32.97 -24.02
C ALA A 86 -4.29 -31.55 -24.56
N SER A 87 -3.39 -31.55 -25.53
CA SER A 87 -2.89 -30.42 -26.32
C SER A 87 -3.49 -30.37 -27.73
N ALA A 88 -3.79 -29.17 -28.21
CA ALA A 88 -3.82 -28.73 -29.61
C ALA A 88 -3.76 -27.19 -29.58
N GLY A 89 -3.21 -26.45 -30.52
CA GLY A 89 -2.83 -26.63 -31.93
C GLY A 89 -2.76 -25.20 -32.52
N PRO A 90 -1.98 -24.92 -33.58
CA PRO A 90 -1.45 -23.57 -33.80
C PRO A 90 -2.48 -22.56 -34.33
N SER A 91 -2.31 -21.30 -33.88
CA SER A 91 -3.10 -20.14 -34.29
C SER A 91 -3.00 -19.85 -35.79
N THR A 92 -4.13 -19.74 -36.47
CA THR A 92 -4.20 -19.24 -37.85
C THR A 92 -4.21 -17.72 -37.89
N THR A 93 -3.18 -17.16 -38.53
CA THR A 93 -3.08 -15.74 -38.88
C THR A 93 -4.29 -15.29 -39.71
N LEU A 94 -4.93 -14.19 -39.33
CA LEU A 94 -5.91 -13.49 -40.17
C LEU A 94 -5.50 -12.03 -40.38
N ALA A 95 -5.78 -11.55 -41.59
CA ALA A 95 -5.16 -10.36 -42.15
C ALA A 95 -5.69 -9.05 -41.53
N GLN A 96 -4.80 -8.06 -41.46
CA GLN A 96 -5.15 -6.67 -41.17
C GLN A 96 -6.10 -6.12 -42.24
N SER A 97 -7.17 -5.47 -41.82
CA SER A 97 -7.98 -4.58 -42.67
C SER A 97 -8.08 -3.22 -41.99
N THR A 98 -7.42 -2.23 -42.57
CA THR A 98 -7.40 -0.84 -42.09
C THR A 98 -8.59 -0.07 -42.62
N THR A 99 -9.50 0.39 -41.74
CA THR A 99 -10.12 1.75 -41.71
C THR A 99 -11.39 1.79 -40.85
N THR A 100 -11.26 2.22 -39.59
CA THR A 100 -12.39 2.66 -38.75
C THR A 100 -11.94 3.80 -37.83
N THR A 101 -12.20 5.04 -38.23
CA THR A 101 -12.02 6.23 -37.38
C THR A 101 -13.16 6.35 -36.37
N ASP A 102 -12.80 6.55 -35.10
CA ASP A 102 -13.60 7.09 -33.99
C ASP A 102 -15.05 6.60 -33.86
N ARG A 103 -15.25 5.52 -33.09
CA ARG A 103 -16.57 5.07 -32.62
C ARG A 103 -16.59 4.72 -31.12
N PHE A 104 -16.37 5.74 -30.30
CA PHE A 104 -16.87 5.79 -28.93
C PHE A 104 -17.44 7.20 -28.70
N PRO A 105 -18.49 7.38 -27.88
CA PRO A 105 -19.06 8.69 -27.59
C PRO A 105 -18.03 9.47 -26.77
N ALA A 106 -17.25 10.27 -27.48
CA ALA A 106 -16.22 11.15 -26.94
C ALA A 106 -16.72 12.17 -25.89
N ARG A 107 -17.98 12.12 -25.44
CA ARG A 107 -18.57 13.01 -24.45
C ARG A 107 -19.71 12.32 -23.67
N VAL A 108 -19.61 12.25 -22.34
CA VAL A 108 -20.64 11.73 -21.42
C VAL A 108 -20.87 12.72 -20.29
N THR A 109 -22.14 13.05 -20.04
CA THR A 109 -22.56 13.92 -18.94
C THR A 109 -22.96 13.09 -17.71
N ALA A 110 -22.48 13.49 -16.54
CA ALA A 110 -22.78 12.89 -15.24
C ALA A 110 -23.16 13.97 -14.21
N GLN A 111 -23.88 13.58 -13.17
CA GLN A 111 -24.36 14.51 -12.14
C GLN A 111 -23.93 14.02 -10.76
N GLY A 112 -22.84 14.59 -10.25
CA GLY A 112 -22.21 14.24 -8.98
C GLY A 112 -22.90 14.87 -7.79
N LEU A 113 -22.92 14.14 -6.66
CA LEU A 113 -23.49 14.60 -5.40
C LEU A 113 -22.40 15.13 -4.47
N ALA A 114 -22.63 16.32 -3.92
CA ALA A 114 -21.76 16.93 -2.91
C ALA A 114 -22.60 17.37 -1.70
N TYR A 115 -21.90 17.70 -0.61
CA TYR A 115 -22.48 18.37 0.55
C TYR A 115 -21.50 19.43 1.05
N ARG A 116 -22.02 20.41 1.78
CA ARG A 116 -21.25 21.44 2.47
C ARG A 116 -21.88 21.72 3.82
N VAL A 117 -21.07 22.15 4.77
CA VAL A 117 -21.50 22.82 6.00
C VAL A 117 -21.00 24.25 5.90
N ASP A 118 -21.86 25.25 6.11
CA ASP A 118 -21.46 26.65 6.07
C ASP A 118 -20.95 27.15 7.43
N SER A 119 -20.60 28.45 7.50
CA SER A 119 -20.06 29.08 8.70
C SER A 119 -21.05 29.17 9.87
N GLU A 120 -22.35 28.98 9.63
CA GLU A 120 -23.38 28.96 10.67
C GLU A 120 -23.65 27.52 11.16
N GLY A 121 -23.02 26.52 10.55
CA GLY A 121 -23.20 25.10 10.85
C GLY A 121 -24.31 24.44 10.04
N GLU A 122 -24.94 25.15 9.09
CA GLU A 122 -26.04 24.60 8.30
C GLU A 122 -25.50 23.70 7.18
N ALA A 123 -25.90 22.43 7.22
CA ALA A 123 -25.47 21.44 6.24
C ALA A 123 -26.45 21.34 5.07
N SER A 124 -25.95 21.52 3.84
CA SER A 124 -26.75 21.44 2.62
C SER A 124 -26.11 20.53 1.58
N GLY A 125 -26.94 19.78 0.85
CA GLY A 125 -26.51 18.99 -0.30
C GLY A 125 -26.57 19.80 -1.60
N SER A 126 -25.78 19.39 -2.59
CA SER A 126 -25.89 19.88 -3.96
C SER A 126 -25.72 18.74 -4.97
N ILE A 127 -26.21 18.99 -6.18
CA ILE A 127 -25.90 18.18 -7.36
C ILE A 127 -25.22 19.08 -8.38
N THR A 128 -24.11 18.61 -8.95
CA THR A 128 -23.31 19.36 -9.93
C THR A 128 -23.13 18.52 -11.17
N GLU A 129 -23.42 19.11 -12.33
CA GLU A 129 -23.17 18.48 -13.61
C GLU A 129 -21.70 18.61 -14.00
N PHE A 130 -21.10 17.49 -14.41
CA PHE A 130 -19.80 17.45 -15.05
C PHE A 130 -19.85 16.59 -16.31
N VAL A 131 -18.95 16.87 -17.25
CA VAL A 131 -18.89 16.22 -18.54
C VAL A 131 -17.49 15.64 -18.72
N VAL A 132 -17.42 14.34 -19.01
CA VAL A 132 -16.19 13.67 -19.40
C VAL A 132 -16.10 13.72 -20.92
N GLU A 133 -15.04 14.31 -21.45
CA GLU A 133 -14.75 14.32 -22.89
C GLU A 133 -13.46 13.53 -23.16
N ILE A 134 -13.47 12.61 -24.13
CA ILE A 134 -12.35 11.71 -24.41
C ILE A 134 -11.96 11.80 -25.88
N LYS A 135 -10.69 12.09 -26.14
CA LYS A 135 -10.08 12.10 -27.48
C LYS A 135 -8.95 11.09 -27.53
N ARG A 136 -8.60 10.60 -28.71
CA ARG A 136 -7.32 9.90 -28.91
C ARG A 136 -6.16 10.88 -28.69
N GLN A 137 -5.08 10.39 -28.10
CA GLN A 137 -3.85 11.14 -27.87
C GLN A 137 -2.74 10.63 -28.82
N PRO A 138 -2.47 11.30 -29.95
CA PRO A 138 -1.46 10.86 -30.92
C PRO A 138 -0.04 10.82 -30.35
N GLU A 139 0.28 11.64 -29.35
CA GLU A 139 1.61 11.66 -28.72
C GLU A 139 1.86 10.51 -27.75
N LYS A 140 0.84 9.69 -27.45
CA LYS A 140 0.93 8.55 -26.53
C LYS A 140 1.48 8.93 -25.13
N LYS A 141 1.08 10.10 -24.63
CA LYS A 141 1.42 10.67 -23.31
C LYS A 141 0.17 10.77 -22.44
N VAL A 142 0.31 10.54 -21.14
CA VAL A 142 -0.78 10.73 -20.17
C VAL A 142 -1.25 12.18 -20.20
N ALA A 143 -2.55 12.38 -20.45
CA ALA A 143 -3.17 13.71 -20.55
C ALA A 143 -4.56 13.70 -19.90
N VAL A 144 -4.65 14.25 -18.69
CA VAL A 144 -5.91 14.50 -18.00
C VAL A 144 -6.07 16.01 -17.78
N GLY A 145 -7.21 16.55 -18.20
CA GLY A 145 -7.57 17.96 -18.07
C GLY A 145 -8.75 18.15 -17.11
N VAL A 146 -8.76 19.29 -16.40
CA VAL A 146 -9.93 19.77 -15.67
C VAL A 146 -10.28 21.15 -16.23
N ARG A 147 -11.50 21.28 -16.77
CA ARG A 147 -12.02 22.53 -17.36
C ARG A 147 -13.08 23.12 -16.44
N GLU A 148 -12.76 24.26 -15.83
CA GLU A 148 -13.63 24.94 -14.86
C GLU A 148 -14.45 26.03 -15.55
N GLY A 149 -15.77 26.05 -15.32
CA GLY A 149 -16.63 27.18 -15.72
C GLY A 149 -16.53 28.40 -14.80
N GLU A 150 -15.95 28.23 -13.60
CA GLU A 150 -15.79 29.25 -12.57
C GLU A 150 -14.31 29.36 -12.16
N VAL A 151 -13.83 30.54 -11.81
CA VAL A 151 -12.44 30.73 -11.34
C VAL A 151 -12.26 30.06 -9.98
N SER A 152 -11.34 29.08 -9.90
CA SER A 152 -11.20 28.17 -8.75
C SER A 152 -12.51 27.43 -8.49
N GLY A 153 -13.03 26.79 -9.54
CA GLY A 153 -14.25 26.00 -9.56
C GLY A 153 -14.05 24.59 -8.99
N THR A 154 -12.86 24.02 -9.10
CA THR A 154 -12.53 22.75 -8.42
C THR A 154 -11.50 22.95 -7.31
N GLY A 155 -11.63 22.17 -6.24
CA GLY A 155 -10.57 21.96 -5.26
C GLY A 155 -9.75 20.69 -5.55
N ASP A 156 -8.68 20.50 -4.80
CA ASP A 156 -7.71 19.42 -5.09
C ASP A 156 -8.27 18.04 -4.80
N MET A 157 -9.26 17.91 -3.92
CA MET A 157 -9.90 16.62 -3.64
C MET A 157 -10.71 16.13 -4.85
N TRP A 158 -11.36 17.04 -5.59
CA TRP A 158 -11.99 16.74 -6.87
C TRP A 158 -10.96 16.43 -7.97
N ARG A 159 -9.83 17.15 -7.99
CA ARG A 159 -8.73 16.89 -8.94
C ARG A 159 -8.06 15.52 -8.70
N ALA A 160 -7.87 15.11 -7.45
CA ALA A 160 -7.36 13.78 -7.09
C ALA A 160 -8.26 12.65 -7.66
N ALA A 161 -9.58 12.81 -7.53
CA ALA A 161 -10.54 11.91 -8.16
C ALA A 161 -10.46 11.94 -9.70
N ALA A 162 -10.31 13.12 -10.31
CA ALA A 162 -10.18 13.27 -11.77
C ALA A 162 -8.90 12.63 -12.35
N TRP A 163 -7.81 12.54 -11.58
CA TRP A 163 -6.58 11.83 -12.00
C TRP A 163 -6.61 10.33 -11.72
N THR A 164 -7.26 9.88 -10.65
CA THR A 164 -7.37 8.44 -10.32
C THR A 164 -8.44 7.72 -11.14
N ALA A 165 -9.58 8.35 -11.40
CA ALA A 165 -10.69 7.75 -12.15
C ALA A 165 -10.33 7.24 -13.57
N PRO A 166 -9.57 7.97 -14.42
CA PRO A 166 -9.25 7.49 -15.76
C PRO A 166 -8.12 6.45 -15.77
N LEU A 167 -7.20 6.49 -14.79
CA LEU A 167 -6.23 5.43 -14.56
C LEU A 167 -6.96 4.10 -14.28
N VAL A 168 -7.91 4.11 -13.34
CA VAL A 168 -8.72 2.92 -13.01
C VAL A 168 -9.62 2.51 -14.18
N ALA A 169 -10.30 3.43 -14.84
CA ALA A 169 -11.18 3.12 -15.98
C ALA A 169 -10.43 2.47 -17.16
N THR A 170 -9.21 2.93 -17.45
CA THR A 170 -8.39 2.34 -18.53
C THR A 170 -7.78 1.01 -18.13
N ASP A 171 -7.36 0.83 -16.86
CA ASP A 171 -6.90 -0.48 -16.37
C ASP A 171 -8.01 -1.53 -16.45
N ILE A 172 -9.23 -1.23 -15.98
CA ILE A 172 -10.40 -2.13 -16.07
C ILE A 172 -10.63 -2.64 -17.51
N LEU A 173 -10.35 -1.83 -18.54
CA LEU A 173 -10.56 -2.18 -19.94
C LEU A 173 -9.31 -2.74 -20.66
N ASN A 174 -8.21 -3.00 -19.94
CA ASN A 174 -6.91 -3.38 -20.50
C ASN A 174 -6.33 -2.34 -21.48
N LEU A 175 -6.64 -1.05 -21.28
CA LEU A 175 -6.22 0.06 -22.14
C LEU A 175 -5.00 0.80 -21.57
N ASP A 176 -4.36 1.62 -22.40
CA ASP A 176 -3.38 2.62 -21.95
C ASP A 176 -4.06 3.97 -21.72
N LEU A 177 -3.89 4.56 -20.54
CA LEU A 177 -4.32 5.94 -20.27
C LEU A 177 -3.67 6.93 -21.25
N ALA A 178 -2.42 6.69 -21.64
CA ALA A 178 -1.67 7.53 -22.55
C ALA A 178 -2.19 7.47 -24.01
N ASP A 179 -3.07 6.53 -24.35
CA ASP A 179 -3.77 6.50 -25.64
C ASP A 179 -4.86 7.58 -25.76
N PHE A 180 -5.19 8.26 -24.66
CA PHE A 180 -6.31 9.18 -24.56
C PHE A 180 -5.92 10.53 -23.95
N ALA A 181 -6.62 11.58 -24.37
CA ALA A 181 -6.73 12.83 -23.65
C ALA A 181 -8.13 12.88 -23.04
N ILE A 182 -8.22 13.00 -21.72
CA ILE A 182 -9.48 12.92 -20.96
C ILE A 182 -9.69 14.23 -20.22
N ASP A 183 -10.72 14.99 -20.62
CA ASP A 183 -11.09 16.26 -20.01
C ASP A 183 -12.32 16.09 -19.12
N TYR A 184 -12.25 16.56 -17.87
CA TYR A 184 -13.40 16.72 -16.98
C TYR A 184 -13.83 18.19 -16.96
N GLU A 185 -14.94 18.51 -17.63
CA GLU A 185 -15.55 19.84 -17.65
C GLU A 185 -16.60 19.95 -16.55
N VAL A 186 -16.57 21.01 -15.72
CA VAL A 186 -17.53 21.21 -14.63
C VAL A 186 -18.10 22.63 -14.61
N SER A 187 -19.41 22.71 -14.42
CA SER A 187 -20.15 23.98 -14.27
C SER A 187 -20.38 24.28 -12.80
N GLY A 188 -19.76 25.36 -12.29
CA GLY A 188 -19.91 25.81 -10.91
C GLY A 188 -18.73 25.46 -10.00
N ARG A 189 -18.98 25.46 -8.68
CA ARG A 189 -17.98 25.14 -7.64
C ARG A 189 -18.24 23.76 -7.04
N ILE A 190 -17.21 22.92 -6.99
CA ILE A 190 -17.27 21.59 -6.36
C ILE A 190 -15.92 21.19 -5.76
N ASP A 191 -15.97 20.45 -4.66
CA ASP A 191 -14.81 19.74 -4.13
C ASP A 191 -15.22 18.42 -3.45
N GLY A 192 -14.23 17.57 -3.17
CA GLY A 192 -14.36 16.28 -2.51
C GLY A 192 -14.12 15.10 -3.46
N PRO A 193 -13.44 14.03 -3.01
CA PRO A 193 -13.13 12.87 -3.87
C PRO A 193 -14.35 11.95 -4.05
N SER A 194 -15.49 12.30 -3.43
CA SER A 194 -16.69 11.46 -3.31
C SER A 194 -17.51 11.27 -4.60
N ALA A 195 -16.99 11.75 -5.73
CA ALA A 195 -17.46 11.43 -7.07
C ALA A 195 -16.49 10.53 -7.86
N GLY A 196 -15.36 10.10 -7.29
CA GLY A 196 -14.34 9.31 -8.01
C GLY A 196 -14.89 8.03 -8.66
N ALA A 197 -15.81 7.33 -8.00
CA ALA A 197 -16.48 6.17 -8.60
C ALA A 197 -17.42 6.57 -9.76
N LEU A 198 -18.15 7.68 -9.64
CA LEU A 198 -19.00 8.20 -10.72
C LEU A 198 -18.18 8.72 -11.91
N MET A 199 -17.04 9.38 -11.66
CA MET A 199 -16.08 9.78 -12.70
C MET A 199 -15.54 8.56 -13.44
N THR A 200 -15.17 7.51 -12.71
CA THR A 200 -14.68 6.25 -13.32
C THR A 200 -15.74 5.65 -14.24
N ILE A 201 -17.00 5.61 -13.81
CA ILE A 201 -18.12 5.10 -14.61
C ILE A 201 -18.43 6.00 -15.82
N ALA A 202 -18.37 7.32 -15.66
CA ALA A 202 -18.56 8.27 -16.77
C ALA A 202 -17.44 8.13 -17.82
N THR A 203 -16.19 7.95 -17.39
CA THR A 203 -15.04 7.66 -18.26
C THR A 203 -15.17 6.31 -18.94
N LEU A 204 -15.56 5.25 -18.23
CA LEU A 204 -15.87 3.95 -18.84
C LEU A 204 -16.98 4.08 -19.89
N ALA A 205 -18.09 4.77 -19.57
CA ALA A 205 -19.20 4.94 -20.51
C ALA A 205 -18.77 5.69 -21.79
N ALA A 206 -17.95 6.74 -21.64
CA ALA A 206 -17.39 7.50 -22.75
C ALA A 206 -16.42 6.66 -23.61
N LEU A 207 -15.62 5.79 -23.00
CA LEU A 207 -14.75 4.83 -23.71
C LEU A 207 -15.55 3.73 -24.43
N LEU A 208 -16.70 3.32 -23.88
CA LEU A 208 -17.38 2.07 -24.28
C LEU A 208 -18.49 2.21 -25.33
N GLY A 209 -19.17 3.36 -25.42
CA GLY A 209 -20.38 3.46 -26.24
C GLY A 209 -21.62 3.99 -25.52
N ASP A 210 -21.52 4.26 -24.23
CA ASP A 210 -22.66 4.11 -23.32
C ASP A 210 -23.16 5.43 -22.75
N GLN A 211 -24.44 5.43 -22.39
CA GLN A 211 -25.12 6.56 -21.76
C GLN A 211 -25.42 6.22 -20.31
N LEU A 212 -25.30 7.22 -19.43
CA LEU A 212 -25.72 7.11 -18.05
C LEU A 212 -27.23 7.32 -17.94
N ASN A 213 -27.90 6.53 -17.11
CA ASN A 213 -29.29 6.70 -16.76
C ASN A 213 -29.46 7.98 -15.92
N SER A 214 -30.16 8.96 -16.47
CA SER A 214 -30.39 10.26 -15.82
C SER A 214 -31.20 10.18 -14.53
N GLU A 215 -31.94 9.10 -14.29
CA GLU A 215 -32.66 8.86 -13.02
C GLU A 215 -31.76 8.29 -11.91
N VAL A 216 -30.54 7.86 -12.24
CA VAL A 216 -29.58 7.27 -11.29
C VAL A 216 -28.42 8.25 -11.05
N THR A 217 -27.85 8.19 -9.85
CA THR A 217 -26.56 8.82 -9.51
C THR A 217 -25.91 8.03 -8.36
N MET A 218 -24.71 8.39 -7.94
CA MET A 218 -24.01 7.76 -6.83
C MET A 218 -23.09 8.71 -6.07
N THR A 219 -22.62 8.27 -4.91
CA THR A 219 -21.47 8.86 -4.21
C THR A 219 -20.55 7.75 -3.69
N GLY A 220 -19.25 8.03 -3.65
CA GLY A 220 -18.20 7.07 -3.29
C GLY A 220 -16.86 7.47 -3.92
N THR A 221 -15.75 7.24 -3.22
CA THR A 221 -14.41 7.36 -3.84
C THR A 221 -14.15 6.14 -4.73
N ILE A 222 -13.10 6.22 -5.55
CA ILE A 222 -12.56 5.06 -6.26
C ILE A 222 -11.24 4.63 -5.61
N ASN A 223 -11.12 3.34 -5.32
CA ASN A 223 -9.90 2.73 -4.79
C ASN A 223 -9.07 2.09 -5.92
N PRO A 224 -7.76 1.84 -5.72
CA PRO A 224 -6.87 1.26 -6.75
C PRO A 224 -7.27 -0.14 -7.24
N ASP A 225 -8.07 -0.88 -6.46
CA ASP A 225 -8.58 -2.22 -6.76
C ASP A 225 -10.02 -2.23 -7.31
N TYR A 226 -10.49 -1.10 -7.82
CA TYR A 226 -11.82 -0.90 -8.41
C TYR A 226 -13.00 -0.94 -7.41
N THR A 227 -12.73 -1.00 -6.10
CA THR A 227 -13.77 -0.93 -5.06
C THR A 227 -14.24 0.51 -4.82
N VAL A 228 -15.48 0.66 -4.35
CA VAL A 228 -16.08 1.96 -4.03
C VAL A 228 -15.85 2.28 -2.55
N GLY A 229 -15.11 3.34 -2.26
CA GLY A 229 -14.75 3.72 -0.89
C GLY A 229 -15.80 4.57 -0.18
N PRO A 230 -15.92 4.47 1.17
CA PRO A 230 -16.87 5.21 1.99
C PRO A 230 -16.66 6.74 1.95
N VAL A 231 -17.74 7.50 2.16
CA VAL A 231 -17.77 8.97 2.04
C VAL A 231 -18.79 9.58 3.00
N GLY A 232 -18.51 10.76 3.57
CA GLY A 232 -19.46 11.43 4.46
C GLY A 232 -20.57 12.25 3.76
N GLY A 233 -21.55 12.68 4.55
CA GLY A 233 -22.59 13.64 4.19
C GLY A 233 -23.69 13.07 3.31
N ILE A 234 -23.92 11.75 3.36
CA ILE A 234 -24.88 11.08 2.48
C ILE A 234 -26.33 11.53 2.70
N PRO A 235 -26.83 11.84 3.92
CA PRO A 235 -28.20 12.35 4.11
C PRO A 235 -28.45 13.64 3.29
N GLN A 236 -27.55 14.62 3.35
CA GLN A 236 -27.62 15.85 2.55
C GLN A 236 -27.57 15.55 1.04
N LYS A 237 -26.71 14.62 0.62
CA LYS A 237 -26.63 14.18 -0.78
C LYS A 237 -27.92 13.52 -1.27
N LEU A 238 -28.63 12.78 -0.41
CA LEU A 238 -29.95 12.20 -0.72
C LEU A 238 -31.03 13.28 -0.86
N GLU A 239 -31.06 14.27 0.04
CA GLU A 239 -31.95 15.44 -0.07
C GLU A 239 -31.77 16.14 -1.42
N ALA A 240 -30.53 16.40 -1.83
CA ALA A 240 -30.20 17.03 -3.11
C ALA A 240 -30.56 16.15 -4.32
N ALA A 241 -30.29 14.84 -4.26
CA ALA A 241 -30.67 13.89 -5.32
C ALA A 241 -32.19 13.83 -5.51
N ALA A 242 -32.95 13.81 -4.41
CA ALA A 242 -34.41 13.82 -4.43
C ALA A 242 -34.97 15.12 -5.04
N ALA A 243 -34.44 16.27 -4.62
CA ALA A 243 -34.80 17.58 -5.18
C ALA A 243 -34.47 17.69 -6.69
N ALA A 244 -33.40 17.03 -7.13
CA ALA A 244 -33.01 16.89 -8.53
C ALA A 244 -33.81 15.82 -9.31
N GLY A 245 -34.79 15.18 -8.68
CA GLY A 245 -35.69 14.21 -9.31
C GLY A 245 -35.14 12.79 -9.49
N LYS A 246 -33.94 12.49 -8.98
CA LYS A 246 -33.31 11.16 -9.05
C LYS A 246 -34.21 10.10 -8.39
N LYS A 247 -34.21 8.89 -8.96
CA LYS A 247 -34.98 7.73 -8.46
C LYS A 247 -34.13 6.74 -7.68
N THR A 248 -32.84 6.67 -8.00
CA THR A 248 -31.89 5.78 -7.33
C THR A 248 -30.59 6.50 -7.02
N VAL A 249 -30.10 6.35 -5.80
CA VAL A 249 -28.76 6.77 -5.38
C VAL A 249 -27.97 5.53 -4.94
N LEU A 250 -26.82 5.31 -5.58
CA LEU A 250 -25.90 4.27 -5.17
C LEU A 250 -24.95 4.80 -4.08
N VAL A 251 -24.69 3.99 -3.06
CA VAL A 251 -23.83 4.33 -1.91
C VAL A 251 -22.80 3.21 -1.68
N PRO A 252 -21.68 3.47 -0.99
CA PRO A 252 -20.64 2.47 -0.76
C PRO A 252 -21.12 1.28 0.08
N LEU A 253 -20.63 0.07 -0.23
CA LEU A 253 -21.01 -1.16 0.48
C LEU A 253 -20.64 -1.11 1.97
N GLY A 254 -21.59 -1.49 2.83
CA GLY A 254 -21.46 -1.44 4.28
C GLY A 254 -21.86 -0.10 4.89
N GLN A 255 -22.18 0.91 4.06
CA GLN A 255 -22.53 2.26 4.47
C GLN A 255 -24.05 2.52 4.35
N ARG A 256 -24.90 1.61 4.83
CA ARG A 256 -26.35 1.86 5.02
C ARG A 256 -26.64 2.98 6.03
N TYR A 257 -25.72 3.26 6.95
CA TYR A 257 -25.86 4.31 7.96
C TYR A 257 -24.74 5.33 7.79
N ASP A 258 -25.08 6.61 7.91
CA ASP A 258 -24.13 7.73 7.89
C ASP A 258 -24.56 8.81 8.90
N LEU A 259 -23.63 9.69 9.28
CA LEU A 259 -23.94 10.84 10.15
C LEU A 259 -24.66 11.92 9.35
N ASP A 260 -25.80 12.37 9.87
CA ASP A 260 -26.41 13.62 9.42
C ASP A 260 -25.61 14.82 9.94
N ALA A 261 -25.06 15.60 9.02
CA ALA A 261 -24.25 16.77 9.35
C ALA A 261 -25.04 17.90 10.04
N LYS A 262 -26.39 17.90 9.98
CA LYS A 262 -27.25 18.88 10.69
C LYS A 262 -27.44 18.50 12.16
N SER A 263 -27.83 17.25 12.44
CA SER A 263 -28.20 16.80 13.78
C SER A 263 -27.10 16.07 14.55
N GLY A 264 -26.02 15.66 13.88
CA GLY A 264 -24.98 14.79 14.44
C GLY A 264 -25.46 13.36 14.74
N GLN A 265 -26.65 12.96 14.26
CA GLN A 265 -27.24 11.65 14.52
C GLN A 265 -26.97 10.67 13.37
N MET A 266 -26.86 9.38 13.68
CA MET A 266 -26.80 8.32 12.67
C MET A 266 -28.16 8.18 11.99
N VAL A 267 -28.19 8.26 10.66
CA VAL A 267 -29.38 8.11 9.83
C VAL A 267 -29.31 6.80 9.05
N ASP A 268 -30.39 6.02 9.06
CA ASP A 268 -30.58 4.93 8.09
C ASP A 268 -30.91 5.54 6.72
N LEU A 269 -29.99 5.38 5.78
CA LEU A 269 -30.08 5.97 4.45
C LEU A 269 -31.16 5.33 3.58
N VAL A 270 -31.48 4.05 3.81
CA VAL A 270 -32.55 3.35 3.07
C VAL A 270 -33.91 3.89 3.51
N GLU A 271 -34.13 4.05 4.81
CA GLU A 271 -35.36 4.66 5.32
C GLU A 271 -35.47 6.15 4.96
N HIS A 272 -34.35 6.89 5.03
CA HIS A 272 -34.32 8.31 4.68
C HIS A 272 -34.58 8.52 3.19
N GLY A 273 -33.93 7.75 2.31
CA GLY A 273 -34.21 7.75 0.88
C GLY A 273 -35.67 7.40 0.58
N ALA A 274 -36.23 6.37 1.20
CA ALA A 274 -37.63 5.98 1.01
C ALA A 274 -38.61 7.12 1.37
N ARG A 275 -38.35 7.88 2.45
CA ARG A 275 -39.12 9.08 2.82
C ARG A 275 -39.02 10.21 1.78
N LEU A 276 -37.89 10.30 1.07
CA LEU A 276 -37.66 11.26 -0.02
C LEU A 276 -38.14 10.77 -1.40
N GLY A 277 -38.63 9.53 -1.51
CA GLY A 277 -39.00 8.91 -2.80
C GLY A 277 -37.80 8.43 -3.63
N VAL A 278 -36.65 8.21 -2.99
CA VAL A 278 -35.38 7.78 -3.60
C VAL A 278 -35.02 6.37 -3.12
N THR A 279 -34.74 5.45 -4.05
CA THR A 279 -34.18 4.14 -3.73
C THR A 279 -32.69 4.27 -3.41
N VAL A 280 -32.25 3.80 -2.24
CA VAL A 280 -30.82 3.72 -1.90
C VAL A 280 -30.34 2.29 -2.09
N LYS A 281 -29.23 2.12 -2.81
CA LYS A 281 -28.62 0.82 -3.11
C LYS A 281 -27.13 0.83 -2.76
N GLU A 282 -26.71 -0.06 -1.88
CA GLU A 282 -25.28 -0.32 -1.64
C GLU A 282 -24.63 -1.00 -2.86
N VAL A 283 -23.41 -0.58 -3.21
CA VAL A 283 -22.59 -1.17 -4.30
C VAL A 283 -21.14 -1.39 -3.84
N ALA A 284 -20.58 -2.54 -4.20
CA ALA A 284 -19.25 -2.97 -3.80
C ALA A 284 -18.13 -2.35 -4.65
N ASP A 285 -18.35 -2.34 -5.97
CA ASP A 285 -17.32 -2.10 -6.98
C ASP A 285 -17.88 -1.33 -8.18
N ILE A 286 -16.97 -0.88 -9.05
CA ILE A 286 -17.32 -0.21 -10.30
C ILE A 286 -18.19 -1.07 -11.21
N PHE A 287 -18.08 -2.40 -11.18
CA PHE A 287 -18.85 -3.29 -12.06
C PHE A 287 -20.35 -3.30 -11.68
N GLU A 288 -20.69 -3.41 -10.39
CA GLU A 288 -22.07 -3.33 -9.90
C GLU A 288 -22.67 -1.94 -10.09
N ALA A 289 -21.86 -0.91 -9.86
CA ALA A 289 -22.27 0.47 -10.03
C ALA A 289 -22.51 0.82 -11.51
N TYR A 290 -21.65 0.33 -12.42
CA TYR A 290 -21.80 0.52 -13.87
C TYR A 290 -23.10 -0.10 -14.38
N VAL A 291 -23.40 -1.37 -14.04
CA VAL A 291 -24.68 -2.02 -14.38
C VAL A 291 -25.88 -1.20 -13.90
N SER A 292 -25.78 -0.63 -12.70
CA SER A 292 -26.85 0.18 -12.11
C SER A 292 -27.02 1.55 -12.80
N LEU A 293 -25.95 2.10 -13.36
CA LEU A 293 -25.91 3.41 -14.03
C LEU A 293 -26.12 3.35 -15.55
N THR A 294 -25.88 2.21 -16.22
CA THR A 294 -25.97 2.09 -17.70
C THR A 294 -26.92 1.00 -18.17
N GLY A 295 -27.30 0.05 -17.30
CA GLY A 295 -28.03 -1.16 -17.67
C GLY A 295 -27.18 -2.20 -18.43
N LYS A 296 -25.86 -2.02 -18.50
CA LYS A 296 -24.92 -2.88 -19.24
C LYS A 296 -23.84 -3.45 -18.32
N GLU A 297 -23.33 -4.62 -18.66
CA GLU A 297 -22.17 -5.22 -17.98
C GLU A 297 -20.87 -4.82 -18.70
N ILE A 298 -19.80 -4.57 -17.93
CA ILE A 298 -18.43 -4.47 -18.44
C ILE A 298 -17.66 -5.74 -18.07
N PRO A 299 -16.65 -6.15 -18.87
CA PRO A 299 -15.93 -7.39 -18.60
C PRO A 299 -15.21 -7.35 -17.25
N ARG A 300 -15.64 -8.17 -16.29
CA ARG A 300 -14.80 -8.55 -15.15
C ARG A 300 -13.68 -9.43 -15.72
N GLY A 301 -12.43 -8.96 -15.62
CA GLY A 301 -11.25 -9.69 -16.12
C GLY A 301 -11.29 -11.16 -15.67
N THR A 302 -11.03 -12.08 -16.61
CA THR A 302 -11.46 -13.48 -16.50
C THR A 302 -11.11 -14.10 -15.15
N ARG A 303 -12.12 -14.59 -14.43
CA ARG A 303 -11.95 -15.41 -13.21
C ARG A 303 -11.40 -16.77 -13.60
N LEU A 304 -10.11 -16.82 -13.92
CA LEU A 304 -9.41 -18.06 -14.24
C LEU A 304 -9.41 -18.98 -13.01
N ALA A 305 -9.51 -20.27 -13.32
CA ALA A 305 -9.61 -21.46 -12.46
C ALA A 305 -9.32 -21.32 -10.96
N GLY A 306 -10.11 -22.02 -10.15
CA GLY A 306 -9.86 -22.17 -8.72
C GLY A 306 -8.44 -22.69 -8.42
N GLY A 307 -7.80 -22.08 -7.43
CA GLY A 307 -6.43 -22.32 -7.01
C GLY A 307 -6.11 -21.39 -5.84
N THR A 308 -4.84 -21.29 -5.48
CA THR A 308 -4.35 -20.33 -4.48
C THR A 308 -3.09 -19.68 -5.03
N PRO A 309 -2.91 -18.35 -4.90
CA PRO A 309 -1.69 -17.68 -5.33
C PRO A 309 -0.44 -18.34 -4.72
N ALA A 310 0.55 -18.57 -5.56
CA ALA A 310 1.78 -19.28 -5.21
C ALA A 310 3.00 -18.65 -5.90
N ILE A 311 4.18 -19.17 -5.58
CA ILE A 311 5.47 -18.80 -6.16
C ILE A 311 6.28 -20.06 -6.53
N SER A 312 7.34 -19.89 -7.32
CA SER A 312 8.22 -21.00 -7.67
C SER A 312 8.99 -21.51 -6.43
N PRO A 313 9.29 -22.83 -6.34
CA PRO A 313 10.07 -23.38 -5.22
C PRO A 313 11.47 -22.74 -5.05
N ALA A 314 12.04 -22.21 -6.14
CA ALA A 314 13.31 -21.49 -6.10
C ALA A 314 13.17 -20.12 -5.41
N ALA A 315 12.09 -19.39 -5.68
CA ALA A 315 11.77 -18.15 -4.99
C ALA A 315 11.45 -18.39 -3.51
N GLU A 316 10.65 -19.42 -3.20
CA GLU A 316 10.32 -19.78 -1.81
C GLU A 316 11.57 -20.17 -1.00
N GLN A 317 12.50 -20.93 -1.59
CA GLN A 317 13.76 -21.27 -0.95
C GLN A 317 14.66 -20.04 -0.74
N LYS A 318 14.65 -19.07 -1.67
CA LYS A 318 15.40 -17.82 -1.54
C LYS A 318 14.86 -16.98 -0.38
N LEU A 319 13.53 -16.84 -0.26
CA LEU A 319 12.88 -16.16 0.88
C LEU A 319 13.21 -16.84 2.22
N LYS A 320 13.23 -18.18 2.29
CA LYS A 320 13.62 -18.92 3.50
C LYS A 320 15.05 -18.62 3.93
N THR A 321 15.99 -18.51 2.98
CA THR A 321 17.37 -18.10 3.29
C THR A 321 17.43 -16.65 3.80
N PHE A 322 16.64 -15.73 3.26
CA PHE A 322 16.60 -14.36 3.80
C PHE A 322 16.00 -14.31 5.22
N ILE A 323 14.97 -15.11 5.50
CA ILE A 323 14.41 -15.24 6.85
C ILE A 323 15.48 -15.78 7.82
N GLU A 324 16.26 -16.78 7.40
CA GLU A 324 17.39 -17.30 8.19
C GLU A 324 18.45 -16.22 8.45
N ASP A 325 18.89 -15.49 7.41
CA ASP A 325 19.87 -14.40 7.51
C ASP A 325 19.36 -13.29 8.46
N ASN A 326 18.10 -12.86 8.31
CA ASN A 326 17.48 -11.82 9.12
C ASN A 326 17.33 -12.22 10.60
N VAL A 327 16.93 -13.46 10.89
CA VAL A 327 16.84 -13.96 12.28
C VAL A 327 18.23 -14.08 12.91
N ASN A 328 19.26 -14.45 12.14
CA ASN A 328 20.64 -14.47 12.64
C ASN A 328 21.14 -13.06 12.99
N GLU A 329 20.83 -12.05 12.17
CA GLU A 329 21.15 -10.64 12.46
C GLU A 329 20.44 -10.16 13.74
N VAL A 330 19.15 -10.44 13.90
CA VAL A 330 18.38 -10.13 15.12
C VAL A 330 19.02 -10.74 16.37
N VAL A 331 19.45 -12.00 16.31
CA VAL A 331 20.13 -12.66 17.44
C VAL A 331 21.46 -11.97 17.76
N ALA A 332 22.24 -11.58 16.74
CA ALA A 332 23.50 -10.87 16.94
C ALA A 332 23.30 -9.47 17.57
N VAL A 333 22.30 -8.71 17.11
CA VAL A 333 21.98 -7.37 17.60
C VAL A 333 21.39 -7.41 19.01
N LEU A 334 20.48 -8.34 19.31
CA LEU A 334 19.99 -8.54 20.68
C LEU A 334 21.10 -8.98 21.64
N SER A 335 22.05 -9.80 21.19
CA SER A 335 23.22 -10.18 21.99
C SER A 335 24.13 -8.99 22.30
N ALA A 336 24.23 -8.01 21.40
CA ALA A 336 24.95 -6.75 21.62
C ALA A 336 24.18 -5.83 22.59
N PHE A 337 22.87 -5.66 22.40
CA PHE A 337 21.98 -4.95 23.35
C PHE A 337 22.09 -5.47 24.79
N GLN A 338 22.23 -6.78 24.98
CA GLN A 338 22.45 -7.38 26.30
C GLN A 338 23.79 -7.04 26.96
N GLN A 339 24.76 -6.47 26.24
CA GLN A 339 26.02 -5.98 26.81
C GLN A 339 25.93 -4.51 27.30
N GLU A 340 24.87 -3.79 26.93
CA GLU A 340 24.65 -2.41 27.38
C GLU A 340 24.27 -2.35 28.87
N PRO A 341 24.41 -1.19 29.56
CA PRO A 341 24.05 -1.06 30.97
C PRO A 341 22.60 -1.47 31.28
N GLU A 342 22.34 -2.01 32.49
CA GLU A 342 21.00 -2.49 32.87
C GLU A 342 19.94 -1.38 32.78
N GLU A 343 20.28 -0.13 33.08
CA GLU A 343 19.38 1.01 32.94
C GLU A 343 19.04 1.33 31.47
N ALA A 344 20.01 1.16 30.56
CA ALA A 344 19.82 1.35 29.12
C ALA A 344 18.95 0.24 28.51
N GLN A 345 19.14 -1.00 28.96
CA GLN A 345 18.28 -2.13 28.60
C GLN A 345 16.86 -1.92 29.11
N ALA A 346 16.70 -1.55 30.38
CA ALA A 346 15.38 -1.32 30.99
C ALA A 346 14.61 -0.16 30.34
N ALA A 347 15.30 0.88 29.86
CA ALA A 347 14.69 2.02 29.18
C ALA A 347 14.22 1.74 27.75
N ASN A 348 14.68 0.64 27.13
CA ASN A 348 14.37 0.25 25.75
C ASN A 348 13.84 -1.20 25.66
N PHE A 349 13.30 -1.70 26.78
CA PHE A 349 12.78 -3.06 26.90
C PHE A 349 11.54 -3.31 26.03
N ASP A 350 10.77 -2.25 25.73
CA ASP A 350 9.63 -2.26 24.82
C ASP A 350 10.02 -2.70 23.40
N TYR A 351 11.12 -2.16 22.85
CA TYR A 351 11.63 -2.60 21.55
C TYR A 351 12.20 -4.02 21.58
N ALA A 352 12.89 -4.40 22.65
CA ALA A 352 13.41 -5.76 22.81
C ALA A 352 12.27 -6.79 22.87
N LEU A 353 11.17 -6.47 23.57
CA LEU A 353 9.97 -7.28 23.63
C LEU A 353 9.25 -7.34 22.26
N ALA A 354 9.05 -6.20 21.60
CA ALA A 354 8.43 -6.15 20.28
C ALA A 354 9.25 -6.89 19.20
N THR A 355 10.58 -6.92 19.36
CA THR A 355 11.49 -7.75 18.55
C THR A 355 11.21 -9.24 18.76
N GLN A 356 11.06 -9.68 20.01
CA GLN A 356 10.71 -11.08 20.31
C GLN A 356 9.34 -11.44 19.74
N ASP A 357 8.32 -10.57 19.88
CA ASP A 357 7.01 -10.77 19.27
C ASP A 357 7.11 -10.90 17.74
N ALA A 358 8.00 -10.12 17.09
CA ALA A 358 8.26 -10.23 15.65
C ALA A 358 8.89 -11.57 15.27
N VAL A 359 9.87 -12.06 16.05
CA VAL A 359 10.47 -13.40 15.87
C VAL A 359 9.43 -14.51 16.07
N ASP A 360 8.58 -14.43 17.10
CA ASP A 360 7.53 -15.41 17.36
C ASP A 360 6.51 -15.47 16.20
N ARG A 361 6.25 -14.33 15.55
CA ARG A 361 5.44 -14.23 14.33
C ARG A 361 6.13 -14.83 13.10
N VAL A 362 7.45 -14.62 12.92
CA VAL A 362 8.25 -15.34 11.90
C VAL A 362 8.07 -16.86 12.05
N GLU A 363 8.24 -17.38 13.27
CA GLU A 363 8.07 -18.82 13.51
C GLU A 363 6.63 -19.30 13.28
N LYS A 364 5.63 -18.53 13.74
CA LYS A 364 4.20 -18.83 13.54
C LYS A 364 3.89 -18.96 12.06
N TYR A 365 4.31 -18.01 11.24
CA TYR A 365 4.03 -18.01 9.80
C TYR A 365 4.80 -19.10 9.05
N LEU A 366 6.06 -19.39 9.43
CA LEU A 366 6.78 -20.56 8.92
C LEU A 366 6.06 -21.88 9.25
N ARG A 367 5.49 -22.03 10.46
CA ARG A 367 4.69 -23.21 10.85
C ARG A 367 3.38 -23.32 10.06
N GLN A 368 2.80 -22.19 9.63
CA GLN A 368 1.58 -22.14 8.84
C GLN A 368 1.82 -22.30 7.33
N GLY A 369 3.07 -22.24 6.87
CA GLY A 369 3.45 -22.29 5.44
C GLY A 369 3.49 -20.91 4.76
N SER A 370 3.11 -19.85 5.47
CA SER A 370 3.09 -18.46 4.99
C SER A 370 4.48 -17.84 4.94
N THR A 371 5.32 -18.33 4.02
CA THR A 371 6.71 -17.89 3.85
C THR A 371 6.81 -16.39 3.53
N GLY A 372 5.84 -15.83 2.78
CA GLY A 372 5.78 -14.39 2.51
C GLY A 372 5.58 -13.55 3.77
N ALA A 373 4.62 -13.95 4.62
CA ALA A 373 4.37 -13.28 5.89
C ALA A 373 5.53 -13.43 6.89
N ALA A 374 6.19 -14.59 6.92
CA ALA A 374 7.41 -14.81 7.69
C ALA A 374 8.56 -13.90 7.24
N TYR A 375 8.76 -13.71 5.93
CA TYR A 375 9.77 -12.81 5.39
C TYR A 375 9.53 -11.36 5.83
N GLY A 376 8.31 -10.85 5.69
CA GLY A 376 7.96 -9.51 6.16
C GLY A 376 8.16 -9.32 7.66
N SER A 377 7.69 -10.28 8.46
CA SER A 377 7.91 -10.30 9.92
C SER A 377 9.40 -10.27 10.29
N SER A 378 10.26 -10.90 9.48
CA SER A 378 11.71 -10.93 9.73
C SER A 378 12.38 -9.57 9.49
N LEU A 379 11.90 -8.77 8.54
CA LEU A 379 12.39 -7.40 8.31
C LEU A 379 12.00 -6.46 9.46
N VAL A 380 10.77 -6.61 9.99
CA VAL A 380 10.31 -5.89 11.19
C VAL A 380 11.15 -6.26 12.40
N ALA A 381 11.45 -7.54 12.60
CA ALA A 381 12.31 -8.00 13.69
C ALA A 381 13.72 -7.38 13.62
N VAL A 382 14.35 -7.34 12.42
CA VAL A 382 15.65 -6.67 12.21
C VAL A 382 15.57 -5.20 12.60
N GLY A 383 14.54 -4.49 12.13
CA GLY A 383 14.34 -3.08 12.45
C GLY A 383 14.16 -2.82 13.95
N LEU A 384 13.29 -3.58 14.62
CA LEU A 384 13.04 -3.42 16.06
C LEU A 384 14.28 -3.76 16.91
N ALA A 385 15.07 -4.76 16.50
CA ALA A 385 16.34 -5.08 17.15
C ALA A 385 17.34 -3.91 17.03
N HIS A 386 17.48 -3.33 15.83
CA HIS A 386 18.35 -2.17 15.60
C HIS A 386 17.86 -0.93 16.38
N GLN A 387 16.54 -0.72 16.54
CA GLN A 387 16.00 0.33 17.41
C GLN A 387 16.43 0.12 18.87
N ALA A 388 16.18 -1.08 19.43
CA ALA A 388 16.52 -1.39 20.82
C ALA A 388 18.00 -1.10 21.09
N TYR A 389 18.88 -1.60 20.22
CA TYR A 389 20.32 -1.46 20.35
C TYR A 389 20.81 -0.02 20.19
N LEU A 390 20.42 0.70 19.13
CA LEU A 390 20.89 2.08 18.92
C LEU A 390 20.35 3.06 19.97
N ARG A 391 19.14 2.83 20.49
CA ARG A 391 18.60 3.63 21.60
C ARG A 391 19.25 3.30 22.94
N ALA A 392 19.66 2.05 23.17
CA ALA A 392 20.46 1.68 24.34
C ALA A 392 21.87 2.30 24.28
N LEU A 393 22.54 2.28 23.12
CA LEU A 393 23.82 2.97 22.89
C LEU A 393 23.72 4.50 23.06
N ALA A 394 22.58 5.10 22.73
CA ALA A 394 22.29 6.51 22.95
C ALA A 394 21.95 6.83 24.43
N TYR A 395 21.68 5.82 25.26
CA TYR A 395 21.27 6.01 26.65
C TYR A 395 22.45 6.49 27.51
N GLY A 396 22.21 7.53 28.31
CA GLY A 396 23.26 8.12 29.16
C GLY A 396 24.27 9.01 28.42
N PHE A 397 24.09 9.26 27.12
CA PHE A 397 24.90 10.23 26.39
C PHE A 397 24.62 11.65 26.89
N ALA A 398 25.62 12.30 27.48
CA ALA A 398 25.44 13.59 28.16
C ALA A 398 25.44 14.82 27.20
N ASP A 399 25.93 14.65 25.98
CA ASP A 399 26.00 15.69 24.95
C ASP A 399 25.32 15.19 23.66
N TRP A 400 24.09 15.67 23.40
CA TRP A 400 23.35 15.28 22.20
C TRP A 400 24.00 15.78 20.91
N ARG A 401 24.81 16.85 20.97
CA ARG A 401 25.55 17.36 19.80
C ARG A 401 26.69 16.45 19.43
N GLU A 402 27.42 15.94 20.41
CA GLU A 402 28.47 14.93 20.16
C GLU A 402 27.84 13.63 19.60
N LEU A 403 26.76 13.14 20.21
CA LEU A 403 26.05 11.96 19.70
C LEU A 403 25.55 12.18 18.27
N ALA A 404 25.00 13.35 17.95
CA ALA A 404 24.55 13.68 16.60
C ALA A 404 25.69 13.69 15.58
N LEU A 405 26.86 14.24 15.94
CA LEU A 405 28.05 14.21 15.08
C LEU A 405 28.57 12.78 14.86
N ARG A 406 28.53 11.93 15.89
CA ARG A 406 28.89 10.51 15.78
C ARG A 406 27.94 9.75 14.86
N LEU A 407 26.63 9.96 15.01
CA LEU A 407 25.62 9.30 14.16
C LEU A 407 25.71 9.73 12.69
N LYS A 408 25.92 11.02 12.40
CA LYS A 408 26.20 11.48 11.02
C LYS A 408 27.37 10.74 10.37
N GLY A 409 28.40 10.40 11.16
CA GLY A 409 29.56 9.62 10.71
C GLY A 409 29.26 8.19 10.29
N VAL A 410 28.10 7.63 10.66
CA VAL A 410 27.65 6.27 10.26
C VAL A 410 26.41 6.30 9.36
N SER A 411 26.11 7.44 8.73
CA SER A 411 24.96 7.61 7.83
C SER A 411 24.88 6.52 6.74
N PRO A 412 23.70 5.93 6.48
CA PRO A 412 23.53 4.90 5.46
C PRO A 412 23.63 5.40 4.01
N GLU A 413 23.70 6.71 3.78
CA GLU A 413 23.74 7.34 2.44
C GLU A 413 24.84 6.78 1.52
N GLY A 414 26.03 6.48 2.06
CA GLY A 414 27.11 5.84 1.30
C GLY A 414 26.72 4.44 0.81
N LYS A 415 26.19 3.60 1.71
CA LYS A 415 25.73 2.24 1.39
C LYS A 415 24.60 2.24 0.34
N ILE A 416 23.76 3.28 0.36
CA ILE A 416 22.68 3.52 -0.60
C ILE A 416 23.23 3.88 -1.97
N SER A 417 24.19 4.80 -2.05
CA SER A 417 24.84 5.21 -3.31
C SER A 417 25.58 4.04 -3.99
N ASP A 418 26.31 3.25 -3.20
CA ASP A 418 27.00 2.04 -3.66
C ASP A 418 26.03 1.00 -4.24
N PHE A 419 24.84 0.85 -3.63
CA PHE A 419 23.81 -0.06 -4.12
C PHE A 419 23.07 0.50 -5.35
N ALA A 420 22.81 1.81 -5.41
CA ALA A 420 22.23 2.46 -6.58
C ALA A 420 23.07 2.21 -7.83
N THR A 421 24.40 2.28 -7.72
CA THR A 421 25.34 1.99 -8.81
C THR A 421 25.19 0.56 -9.35
N LYS A 422 24.89 -0.43 -8.49
CA LYS A 422 24.61 -1.82 -8.91
C LYS A 422 23.24 -1.95 -9.58
N LEU A 423 22.25 -1.23 -9.07
CA LEU A 423 20.89 -1.24 -9.59
C LEU A 423 20.80 -0.59 -10.98
N VAL A 424 21.59 0.45 -11.25
CA VAL A 424 21.74 1.05 -12.59
C VAL A 424 22.28 0.07 -13.63
N ALA A 425 23.11 -0.90 -13.24
CA ALA A 425 23.62 -1.93 -14.13
C ALA A 425 22.60 -3.06 -14.44
N THR A 426 21.39 -3.01 -13.86
CA THR A 426 20.39 -4.07 -13.98
C THR A 426 19.34 -3.71 -15.05
N SER A 427 19.07 -4.64 -15.96
CA SER A 427 18.05 -4.52 -17.01
C SER A 427 17.19 -5.78 -17.02
N PRO A 428 15.95 -5.76 -16.49
CA PRO A 428 15.10 -6.95 -16.45
C PRO A 428 14.63 -7.36 -17.85
N ALA A 429 14.69 -8.65 -18.15
CA ALA A 429 14.24 -9.23 -19.41
C ALA A 429 12.85 -9.89 -19.28
N THR A 430 12.52 -10.40 -18.09
CA THR A 430 11.23 -11.02 -17.77
C THR A 430 10.42 -10.19 -16.79
N ILE A 431 9.10 -10.41 -16.71
CA ILE A 431 8.25 -9.69 -15.75
C ILE A 431 8.54 -10.03 -14.28
N GLY A 432 9.08 -11.22 -13.98
CA GLY A 432 9.54 -11.55 -12.62
C GLY A 432 10.75 -10.72 -12.20
N GLU A 433 11.73 -10.56 -13.11
CA GLU A 433 12.86 -9.65 -12.91
C GLU A 433 12.38 -8.20 -12.81
N ALA A 434 11.42 -7.79 -13.66
CA ALA A 434 10.86 -6.43 -13.65
C ALA A 434 10.18 -6.10 -12.31
N SER A 435 9.37 -7.02 -11.78
CA SER A 435 8.72 -6.92 -10.48
C SER A 435 9.73 -6.73 -9.34
N CYS A 436 10.80 -7.53 -9.34
CA CYS A 436 11.87 -7.42 -8.37
C CYS A 436 12.68 -6.11 -8.52
N VAL A 437 13.01 -5.71 -9.75
CA VAL A 437 13.83 -4.51 -10.01
C VAL A 437 13.06 -3.21 -9.71
N MET A 438 11.77 -3.11 -10.07
CA MET A 438 10.96 -1.94 -9.72
C MET A 438 10.81 -1.82 -8.20
N ASN A 439 10.60 -2.94 -7.49
CA ASN A 439 10.48 -2.92 -6.03
C ASN A 439 11.83 -2.59 -5.36
N ALA A 440 12.95 -3.13 -5.88
CA ALA A 440 14.29 -2.78 -5.39
C ALA A 440 14.58 -1.27 -5.51
N TRP A 441 14.15 -0.64 -6.62
CA TRP A 441 14.27 0.81 -6.77
C TRP A 441 13.38 1.58 -5.80
N ALA A 442 12.12 1.19 -5.65
CA ALA A 442 11.20 1.83 -4.72
C ALA A 442 11.73 1.79 -3.27
N GLN A 443 12.15 0.62 -2.80
CA GLN A 443 12.76 0.48 -1.47
C GLN A 443 14.08 1.27 -1.36
N LEU A 444 14.90 1.33 -2.41
CA LEU A 444 16.13 2.13 -2.39
C LEU A 444 15.85 3.64 -2.29
N THR A 445 14.80 4.14 -2.94
CA THR A 445 14.39 5.54 -2.82
C THR A 445 13.80 5.83 -1.44
N THR A 446 12.95 4.97 -0.89
CA THR A 446 12.45 5.13 0.49
C THR A 446 13.61 5.11 1.50
N ALA A 447 14.60 4.23 1.30
CA ALA A 447 15.82 4.21 2.10
C ALA A 447 16.60 5.55 2.02
N ARG A 448 16.71 6.14 0.82
CA ARG A 448 17.39 7.43 0.59
C ARG A 448 16.66 8.59 1.27
N ALA A 449 15.32 8.61 1.23
CA ALA A 449 14.54 9.63 1.92
C ALA A 449 14.64 9.52 3.44
N ALA A 450 14.50 8.31 4.00
CA ALA A 450 14.66 8.07 5.43
C ALA A 450 16.07 8.43 5.92
N ALA A 451 17.12 8.13 5.13
CA ALA A 451 18.48 8.59 5.43
C ALA A 451 18.58 10.12 5.50
N ARG A 452 18.05 10.83 4.50
CA ARG A 452 18.05 12.30 4.47
C ARG A 452 17.28 12.91 5.64
N GLU A 453 16.11 12.38 5.97
CA GLU A 453 15.29 12.87 7.10
C GLU A 453 15.99 12.66 8.45
N GLY A 454 16.67 11.52 8.61
CA GLY A 454 17.52 11.29 9.78
C GLY A 454 18.68 12.29 9.85
N THR A 455 19.38 12.53 8.73
CA THR A 455 20.47 13.51 8.64
C THR A 455 19.98 14.93 8.96
N LEU A 456 18.82 15.35 8.43
CA LEU A 456 18.18 16.65 8.72
C LEU A 456 17.82 16.80 10.21
N SER A 457 17.34 15.73 10.85
CA SER A 457 17.07 15.73 12.29
C SER A 457 18.35 15.91 13.11
N LEU A 458 19.45 15.25 12.73
CA LEU A 458 20.77 15.46 13.33
C LEU A 458 21.35 16.85 13.03
N ASP A 459 21.05 17.43 11.86
CA ASP A 459 21.42 18.81 11.52
C ASP A 459 20.75 19.80 12.47
N ARG A 460 19.42 19.70 12.68
CA ARG A 460 18.66 20.53 13.64
C ARG A 460 19.27 20.48 15.04
N ILE A 461 19.62 19.29 15.55
CA ILE A 461 20.32 19.15 16.85
C ILE A 461 21.65 19.91 16.87
N THR A 462 22.45 19.81 15.80
CA THR A 462 23.78 20.43 15.77
C THR A 462 23.77 21.94 15.49
N SER A 463 22.73 22.47 14.86
CA SER A 463 22.61 23.89 14.48
C SER A 463 21.83 24.72 15.50
N LEU A 464 20.80 24.14 16.12
CA LEU A 464 19.92 24.79 17.11
C LEU A 464 20.20 24.32 18.55
N TYR A 465 21.36 23.70 18.81
CA TYR A 465 21.67 23.03 20.09
C TYR A 465 21.39 23.88 21.34
N SER A 466 21.70 25.18 21.28
CA SER A 466 21.53 26.12 22.39
C SER A 466 20.10 26.68 22.52
N ASP A 467 19.27 26.51 21.50
CA ASP A 467 17.94 27.10 21.37
C ASP A 467 16.83 26.07 21.63
N LEU A 468 17.17 24.78 21.65
CA LEU A 468 16.27 23.65 21.93
C LEU A 468 16.39 23.21 23.40
N ASP A 469 15.26 22.84 24.00
CA ASP A 469 15.25 22.15 25.28
C ASP A 469 15.63 20.66 25.15
N ASP A 470 15.98 20.03 26.27
CA ASP A 470 16.36 18.60 26.33
C ASP A 470 15.28 17.69 25.72
N ASP A 471 14.00 18.04 25.89
CA ASP A 471 12.88 17.31 25.32
C ASP A 471 12.87 17.37 23.78
N SER A 472 13.17 18.54 23.21
CA SER A 472 13.24 18.75 21.75
C SER A 472 14.50 18.13 21.13
N LEU A 473 15.64 18.22 21.82
CA LEU A 473 16.87 17.52 21.44
C LEU A 473 16.66 16.00 21.40
N GLY A 474 16.01 15.45 22.44
CA GLY A 474 15.67 14.04 22.50
C GLY A 474 14.66 13.59 21.44
N ARG A 475 13.64 14.40 21.12
CA ARG A 475 12.71 14.11 20.00
C ARG A 475 13.41 14.05 18.65
N HIS A 476 14.28 15.01 18.34
CA HIS A 476 15.05 14.97 17.09
C HIS A 476 16.03 13.79 17.05
N MET A 477 16.64 13.41 18.18
CA MET A 477 17.52 12.25 18.25
C MET A 477 16.75 10.94 18.02
N ALA A 478 15.57 10.81 18.63
CA ALA A 478 14.69 9.67 18.44
C ALA A 478 14.25 9.53 16.97
N ASN A 479 13.87 10.63 16.31
CA ASN A 479 13.53 10.61 14.87
C ASN A 479 14.74 10.25 14.01
N ALA A 480 15.94 10.76 14.33
CA ALA A 480 17.16 10.43 13.60
C ALA A 480 17.49 8.93 13.66
N ILE A 481 17.48 8.34 14.86
CA ILE A 481 17.70 6.91 15.06
C ILE A 481 16.62 6.08 14.36
N ALA A 482 15.35 6.49 14.47
CA ALA A 482 14.24 5.83 13.78
C ALA A 482 14.43 5.80 12.26
N LYS A 483 14.66 6.96 11.63
CA LYS A 483 14.77 7.07 10.18
C LYS A 483 16.08 6.48 9.63
N TYR A 484 17.18 6.45 10.39
CA TYR A 484 18.39 5.71 10.01
C TYR A 484 18.18 4.19 10.00
N VAL A 485 17.53 3.61 11.01
CA VAL A 485 17.20 2.17 11.00
C VAL A 485 16.22 1.83 9.88
N LEU A 486 15.16 2.63 9.73
CA LEU A 486 14.20 2.49 8.65
C LEU A 486 14.90 2.46 7.27
N SER A 487 15.87 3.37 7.07
CA SER A 487 16.73 3.40 5.89
C SER A 487 17.56 2.12 5.70
N GLU A 488 18.14 1.56 6.76
CA GLU A 488 18.89 0.30 6.67
C GLU A 488 18.01 -0.90 6.28
N VAL A 489 16.79 -1.01 6.84
CA VAL A 489 15.90 -2.13 6.49
C VAL A 489 15.33 -1.99 5.07
N TYR A 490 14.97 -0.79 4.62
CA TYR A 490 14.60 -0.59 3.21
C TYR A 490 15.78 -0.89 2.26
N LEU A 491 17.01 -0.55 2.63
CA LEU A 491 18.20 -0.92 1.86
C LEU A 491 18.46 -2.45 1.87
N LEU A 492 18.14 -3.15 2.96
CA LEU A 492 18.17 -4.62 3.03
C LEU A 492 17.11 -5.22 2.10
N ALA A 493 15.86 -4.78 2.20
CA ALA A 493 14.78 -5.21 1.32
C ALA A 493 15.09 -4.93 -0.17
N ALA A 494 15.72 -3.80 -0.49
CA ALA A 494 16.16 -3.48 -1.85
C ALA A 494 17.20 -4.49 -2.38
N LYS A 495 18.18 -4.89 -1.55
CA LYS A 495 19.17 -5.93 -1.89
C LYS A 495 18.51 -7.28 -2.10
N ASP A 496 17.57 -7.65 -1.26
CA ASP A 496 16.89 -8.95 -1.31
C ASP A 496 15.96 -9.07 -2.52
N ASN A 497 15.30 -7.98 -2.92
CA ASN A 497 14.59 -7.91 -4.20
C ASN A 497 15.55 -8.11 -5.39
N LEU A 498 16.72 -7.46 -5.42
CA LEU A 498 17.70 -7.70 -6.49
C LEU A 498 18.17 -9.16 -6.53
N LYS A 499 18.42 -9.78 -5.36
CA LYS A 499 18.74 -11.21 -5.24
C LYS A 499 17.59 -12.12 -5.70
N LEU A 500 16.31 -11.71 -5.55
CA LEU A 500 15.14 -12.46 -6.03
C LEU A 500 15.01 -12.43 -7.55
N ALA A 501 15.43 -11.35 -8.22
CA ALA A 501 15.43 -11.27 -9.69
C ALA A 501 16.25 -12.40 -10.35
N GLU A 502 17.25 -12.95 -9.65
CA GLU A 502 18.01 -14.13 -10.09
C GLU A 502 17.11 -15.35 -10.37
N VAL A 503 16.03 -15.52 -9.59
CA VAL A 503 15.13 -16.70 -9.62
C VAL A 503 13.69 -16.39 -10.03
N ALA A 504 13.26 -15.12 -9.97
CA ALA A 504 11.95 -14.66 -10.43
C ALA A 504 11.97 -14.49 -11.95
N LYS A 505 11.44 -15.46 -12.69
CA LYS A 505 11.34 -15.44 -14.15
C LYS A 505 9.89 -15.21 -14.57
N GLY A 506 9.60 -15.35 -15.86
CA GLY A 506 8.25 -15.14 -16.42
C GLY A 506 8.28 -14.87 -17.91
N PRO A 507 7.12 -14.51 -18.49
CA PRO A 507 7.02 -13.88 -19.79
C PRO A 507 8.02 -12.73 -19.97
N ALA A 508 8.46 -12.52 -21.20
CA ALA A 508 9.33 -11.39 -21.54
C ALA A 508 8.60 -10.05 -21.34
N VAL A 509 9.35 -9.01 -20.99
CA VAL A 509 8.84 -7.63 -21.06
C VAL A 509 8.70 -7.26 -22.54
N MET A 510 7.49 -6.88 -22.98
CA MET A 510 7.19 -6.62 -24.38
C MET A 510 7.25 -5.13 -24.77
N SER A 511 7.07 -4.20 -23.84
CA SER A 511 7.06 -2.76 -24.15
C SER A 511 7.70 -1.89 -23.06
N ALA A 512 8.81 -1.22 -23.41
CA ALA A 512 9.43 -0.19 -22.59
C ALA A 512 8.64 1.13 -22.61
N ASP A 513 7.87 1.40 -23.67
CA ASP A 513 6.94 2.54 -23.69
C ASP A 513 5.84 2.34 -22.65
N ARG A 514 5.28 1.13 -22.54
CA ARG A 514 4.25 0.80 -21.56
C ARG A 514 4.73 0.97 -20.12
N VAL A 515 6.00 0.64 -19.84
CA VAL A 515 6.66 0.96 -18.56
C VAL A 515 6.60 2.47 -18.31
N ARG A 516 7.09 3.30 -19.24
CA ARG A 516 7.11 4.78 -19.08
C ARG A 516 5.71 5.40 -18.98
N GLN A 517 4.73 4.86 -19.70
CA GLN A 517 3.34 5.34 -19.69
C GLN A 517 2.66 5.04 -18.34
N LEU A 518 2.85 3.84 -17.79
CA LEU A 518 2.37 3.48 -16.45
C LEU A 518 3.09 4.29 -15.36
N SER A 519 4.41 4.49 -15.47
CA SER A 519 5.18 5.36 -14.57
C SER A 519 4.59 6.76 -14.47
N GLU A 520 4.32 7.41 -15.61
CA GLU A 520 3.72 8.74 -15.63
C GLU A 520 2.28 8.73 -15.07
N ALA A 521 1.48 7.71 -15.37
CA ALA A 521 0.10 7.61 -14.89
C ALA A 521 0.04 7.48 -13.36
N TYR A 522 0.85 6.60 -12.76
CA TYR A 522 0.95 6.47 -11.31
C TYR A 522 1.50 7.76 -10.68
N ARG A 523 2.52 8.38 -11.28
CA ARG A 523 3.11 9.63 -10.79
C ARG A 523 2.07 10.75 -10.68
N ARG A 524 1.27 10.97 -11.73
CA ARG A 524 0.27 12.05 -11.72
C ARG A 524 -0.88 11.78 -10.78
N ALA A 525 -1.33 10.53 -10.66
CA ALA A 525 -2.33 10.17 -9.66
C ALA A 525 -1.79 10.36 -8.22
N ALA A 526 -0.54 9.99 -7.95
CA ALA A 526 0.11 10.22 -6.66
C ALA A 526 0.26 11.72 -6.33
N GLU A 527 0.73 12.53 -7.28
CA GLU A 527 0.84 13.99 -7.15
C GLU A 527 -0.52 14.63 -6.81
N ALA A 528 -1.60 14.19 -7.46
CA ALA A 528 -2.94 14.71 -7.22
C ALA A 528 -3.51 14.27 -5.85
N ASN A 529 -3.29 13.02 -5.44
CA ASN A 529 -3.67 12.52 -4.11
C ASN A 529 -2.91 13.27 -2.99
N LEU A 530 -1.60 13.47 -3.16
CA LEU A 530 -0.78 14.24 -2.21
C LEU A 530 -1.21 15.71 -2.14
N ALA A 531 -1.56 16.33 -3.27
CA ALA A 531 -2.13 17.68 -3.27
C ALA A 531 -3.42 17.76 -2.43
N MET A 532 -4.34 16.80 -2.60
CA MET A 532 -5.54 16.68 -1.75
C MET A 532 -5.18 16.52 -0.25
N LEU A 533 -4.23 15.65 0.09
CA LEU A 533 -3.85 15.42 1.49
C LEU A 533 -3.27 16.72 2.10
N ASN A 534 -2.45 17.44 1.33
CA ASN A 534 -1.84 18.69 1.75
C ASN A 534 -2.84 19.85 1.90
N SER A 535 -3.87 19.95 1.06
CA SER A 535 -4.85 21.06 1.14
C SER A 535 -6.10 20.76 1.96
N ALA A 536 -6.44 19.49 2.20
CA ALA A 536 -7.65 19.11 2.95
C ALA A 536 -7.39 18.40 4.29
N VAL A 537 -6.29 17.63 4.42
CA VAL A 537 -6.00 16.85 5.64
C VAL A 537 -5.07 17.62 6.57
N VAL A 538 -3.96 18.16 6.06
CA VAL A 538 -2.97 18.89 6.89
C VAL A 538 -3.59 20.11 7.62
N PRO A 539 -4.37 21.01 6.97
CA PRO A 539 -4.96 22.17 7.66
C PRO A 539 -6.01 21.76 8.72
N ARG A 540 -6.74 20.66 8.47
CA ARG A 540 -7.68 20.09 9.45
C ARG A 540 -6.94 19.59 10.68
N ILE A 541 -5.81 18.88 10.51
CA ILE A 541 -4.98 18.40 11.62
C ILE A 541 -4.37 19.59 12.38
N ALA A 542 -3.87 20.61 11.67
CA ALA A 542 -3.34 21.84 12.26
C ALA A 542 -4.40 22.53 13.16
N GLN A 543 -5.63 22.66 12.67
CA GLN A 543 -6.76 23.21 13.43
C GLN A 543 -7.13 22.34 14.64
N GLN A 544 -7.15 21.00 14.49
CA GLN A 544 -7.49 20.07 15.57
C GLN A 544 -6.46 20.05 16.71
N LEU A 545 -5.18 20.17 16.37
CA LEU A 545 -4.07 20.16 17.34
C LEU A 545 -3.72 21.57 17.85
N GLY A 546 -4.17 22.63 17.18
CA GLY A 546 -3.82 24.02 17.52
C GLY A 546 -2.38 24.41 17.18
N VAL A 547 -1.82 23.79 16.13
CA VAL A 547 -0.41 23.95 15.70
C VAL A 547 -0.32 24.56 14.29
N SER A 548 0.89 24.82 13.78
CA SER A 548 1.06 25.29 12.40
C SER A 548 0.79 24.17 11.38
N GLU A 549 0.55 24.53 10.11
CA GLU A 549 0.45 23.51 9.04
C GLU A 549 1.77 22.74 8.83
N GLU A 550 2.93 23.37 9.08
CA GLU A 550 4.24 22.70 9.05
C GLU A 550 4.34 21.64 10.17
N ASP A 551 3.94 21.98 11.39
CA ASP A 551 3.91 21.04 12.53
C ASP A 551 2.90 19.92 12.31
N ALA A 552 1.75 20.22 11.71
CA ALA A 552 0.72 19.23 11.37
C ALA A 552 1.17 18.28 10.25
N GLN A 553 1.93 18.78 9.26
CA GLN A 553 2.54 17.96 8.22
C GLN A 553 3.63 17.05 8.81
N LEU A 554 4.47 17.58 9.71
CA LEU A 554 5.46 16.81 10.47
C LEU A 554 4.79 15.72 11.32
N PHE A 555 3.71 16.05 12.02
CA PHE A 555 2.90 15.08 12.76
C PHE A 555 2.36 13.98 11.85
N LEU A 556 1.81 14.34 10.68
CA LEU A 556 1.31 13.35 9.71
C LEU A 556 2.44 12.45 9.17
N MET A 557 3.63 12.99 8.88
CA MET A 557 4.83 12.22 8.50
C MET A 557 5.39 11.30 9.60
N MET A 558 4.91 11.44 10.84
CA MET A 558 5.28 10.59 11.99
C MET A 558 4.18 9.60 12.40
N GLN A 559 2.93 9.80 11.97
CA GLN A 559 1.75 9.04 12.39
C GLN A 559 1.11 8.24 11.24
N ASP A 560 1.37 8.64 10.00
CA ASP A 560 0.92 7.99 8.77
C ASP A 560 2.16 7.70 7.91
N ASP A 561 2.70 6.49 8.06
CA ASP A 561 3.87 6.05 7.30
C ASP A 561 3.58 6.03 5.78
N TYR A 562 2.34 5.84 5.35
CA TYR A 562 1.97 5.91 3.92
C TYR A 562 2.00 7.33 3.38
N TYR A 563 1.65 8.34 4.19
CA TYR A 563 1.85 9.75 3.86
C TYR A 563 3.35 10.08 3.74
N PHE A 564 4.17 9.59 4.68
CA PHE A 564 5.63 9.75 4.62
C PHE A 564 6.21 9.07 3.37
N GLU A 565 5.94 7.78 3.14
CA GLU A 565 6.43 7.00 2.00
C GLU A 565 6.02 7.65 0.67
N SER A 566 4.74 8.01 0.50
CA SER A 566 4.27 8.57 -0.76
C SER A 566 4.82 9.96 -1.03
N SER A 567 4.92 10.82 -0.01
CA SER A 567 5.57 12.13 -0.11
C SER A 567 7.05 11.98 -0.47
N ALA A 568 7.76 11.08 0.21
CA ALA A 568 9.18 10.79 0.00
C ALA A 568 9.49 10.20 -1.39
N ALA A 569 8.63 9.31 -1.87
CA ALA A 569 8.72 8.72 -3.20
C ALA A 569 8.44 9.79 -4.27
N SER A 570 7.33 10.53 -4.15
CA SER A 570 6.95 11.59 -5.10
C SER A 570 8.04 12.66 -5.22
N ALA A 571 8.63 13.11 -4.10
CA ALA A 571 9.70 14.10 -4.08
C ALA A 571 10.98 13.63 -4.80
N GLN A 572 11.22 12.33 -4.90
CA GLN A 572 12.42 11.77 -5.54
C GLN A 572 12.27 11.49 -7.03
N VAL A 573 11.06 11.43 -7.58
CA VAL A 573 10.89 11.10 -9.01
C VAL A 573 11.61 12.12 -9.90
N GLN A 574 11.56 13.41 -9.58
CA GLN A 574 12.29 14.43 -10.32
C GLN A 574 13.81 14.24 -10.22
N ALA A 575 14.33 13.92 -9.03
CA ALA A 575 15.76 13.64 -8.86
C ALA A 575 16.21 12.41 -9.67
N LEU A 576 15.40 11.35 -9.76
CA LEU A 576 15.69 10.19 -10.62
C LEU A 576 15.72 10.54 -12.11
N LEU A 577 14.85 11.45 -12.56
CA LEU A 577 14.80 11.90 -13.96
C LEU A 577 16.05 12.72 -14.35
N GLU A 578 16.66 13.41 -13.38
CA GLU A 578 17.87 14.22 -13.53
C GLU A 578 19.17 13.41 -13.32
N GLU A 579 19.22 12.55 -12.30
CA GLU A 579 20.39 11.73 -11.94
C GLU A 579 20.63 10.58 -12.92
N LEU A 580 19.57 9.97 -13.46
CA LEU A 580 19.69 8.76 -14.29
C LEU A 580 19.57 9.07 -15.79
N PRO A 581 20.40 8.44 -16.64
CA PRO A 581 20.24 8.56 -18.09
C PRO A 581 19.06 7.72 -18.58
N ALA A 582 18.36 8.23 -19.61
CA ALA A 582 18.46 7.62 -20.93
C ALA A 582 18.11 6.12 -21.12
N GLY A 583 17.31 5.45 -20.27
CA GLY A 583 16.85 4.08 -20.57
C GLY A 583 16.40 3.25 -19.38
N THR A 584 16.52 1.92 -19.51
CA THR A 584 15.88 0.90 -18.67
C THR A 584 16.01 1.12 -17.16
N ALA A 585 17.22 1.45 -16.68
CA ALA A 585 17.46 1.69 -15.26
C ALA A 585 16.56 2.83 -14.71
N ARG A 586 16.47 3.94 -15.45
CA ARG A 586 15.59 5.06 -15.11
C ARG A 586 14.12 4.69 -15.26
N ASP A 587 13.76 4.01 -16.35
CA ASP A 587 12.36 3.67 -16.62
C ASP A 587 11.76 2.80 -15.49
N TYR A 588 12.53 1.85 -14.95
CA TYR A 588 12.13 1.05 -13.78
C TYR A 588 12.30 1.77 -12.44
N ALA A 589 13.28 2.67 -12.29
CA ALA A 589 13.41 3.50 -11.09
C ALA A 589 12.20 4.40 -10.91
N VAL A 590 11.77 5.07 -11.99
CA VAL A 590 10.56 5.90 -12.02
C VAL A 590 9.33 5.01 -11.85
N LEU A 591 9.21 3.85 -12.53
CA LEU A 591 8.05 2.97 -12.36
C LEU A 591 7.85 2.54 -10.90
N GLY A 592 8.89 2.01 -10.25
CA GLY A 592 8.81 1.54 -8.87
C GLY A 592 8.45 2.66 -7.89
N THR A 593 9.13 3.80 -8.02
CA THR A 593 8.93 4.96 -7.14
C THR A 593 7.53 5.57 -7.32
N SER A 594 7.07 5.74 -8.56
CA SER A 594 5.75 6.29 -8.86
C SER A 594 4.61 5.33 -8.49
N PHE A 595 4.81 4.02 -8.68
CA PHE A 595 3.88 2.98 -8.21
C PHE A 595 3.68 3.06 -6.69
N MET A 596 4.77 3.10 -5.90
CA MET A 596 4.65 3.21 -4.44
C MET A 596 4.06 4.55 -3.99
N ALA A 597 4.40 5.65 -4.67
CA ALA A 597 3.78 6.94 -4.38
C ALA A 597 2.25 6.91 -4.58
N PHE A 598 1.77 6.24 -5.63
CA PHE A 598 0.33 6.09 -5.89
C PHE A 598 -0.35 5.21 -4.83
N ALA A 599 0.21 4.03 -4.54
CA ALA A 599 -0.37 3.11 -3.56
C ALA A 599 -0.37 3.68 -2.12
N GLY A 600 0.74 4.31 -1.71
CA GLY A 600 0.87 4.95 -0.40
C GLY A 600 -0.05 6.16 -0.24
N SER A 601 -0.17 7.02 -1.25
CA SER A 601 -1.09 8.16 -1.17
C SER A 601 -2.56 7.74 -1.12
N ALA A 602 -2.92 6.65 -1.81
CA ALA A 602 -4.24 6.03 -1.69
C ALA A 602 -4.50 5.45 -0.29
N ALA A 603 -3.50 4.80 0.33
CA ALA A 603 -3.61 4.29 1.70
C ALA A 603 -3.71 5.42 2.75
N SER A 604 -2.96 6.51 2.57
CA SER A 604 -3.09 7.71 3.42
C SER A 604 -4.47 8.35 3.27
N MET A 605 -5.03 8.44 2.06
CA MET A 605 -6.44 8.84 1.86
C MET A 605 -7.42 7.88 2.55
N ALA A 606 -7.13 6.56 2.54
CA ALA A 606 -7.93 5.56 3.20
C ALA A 606 -8.05 5.83 4.73
N ILE A 607 -6.92 6.12 5.38
CA ILE A 607 -6.83 6.51 6.80
C ILE A 607 -7.56 7.82 7.06
N ASN A 608 -7.16 8.88 6.36
CA ASN A 608 -7.46 10.26 6.75
C ASN A 608 -8.81 10.79 6.26
N TYR A 609 -9.37 10.19 5.20
CA TYR A 609 -10.62 10.60 4.58
C TYR A 609 -11.68 9.48 4.56
N ASN A 610 -11.36 8.31 4.01
CA ASN A 610 -12.39 7.29 3.74
C ASN A 610 -12.89 6.59 5.00
N TYR A 611 -12.00 5.90 5.73
CA TYR A 611 -12.42 5.08 6.87
C TYR A 611 -12.46 5.87 8.17
N GLY A 612 -11.74 7.00 8.23
CA GLY A 612 -11.72 7.92 9.36
C GLY A 612 -11.09 7.26 10.58
N ALA A 613 -9.75 7.13 10.57
CA ALA A 613 -9.00 6.57 11.68
C ALA A 613 -9.28 7.33 13.00
N GLN A 614 -9.51 6.56 14.07
CA GLN A 614 -9.69 7.05 15.43
C GLN A 614 -8.43 6.71 16.22
N TYR A 615 -7.75 7.73 16.73
CA TYR A 615 -6.48 7.60 17.43
C TYR A 615 -6.70 7.50 18.94
N ASN A 616 -5.96 6.59 19.57
CA ASN A 616 -5.82 6.49 21.02
C ASN A 616 -4.92 7.62 21.55
N TRP A 617 -4.87 7.78 22.87
CA TRP A 617 -4.03 8.79 23.54
C TRP A 617 -2.52 8.62 23.29
N ASP A 618 -2.08 7.43 22.87
CA ASP A 618 -0.69 7.08 22.54
C ASP A 618 -0.36 7.21 21.04
N GLY A 619 -1.31 7.67 20.22
CA GLY A 619 -1.16 7.78 18.76
C GLY A 619 -1.42 6.48 17.99
N SER A 620 -1.73 5.36 18.65
CA SER A 620 -2.12 4.14 17.94
C SER A 620 -3.55 4.25 17.37
N ILE A 621 -3.82 3.61 16.22
CA ILE A 621 -5.19 3.56 15.67
C ILE A 621 -6.02 2.59 16.51
N GLY A 622 -6.98 3.12 17.27
CA GLY A 622 -7.92 2.37 18.10
C GLY A 622 -9.17 1.89 17.36
N GLY A 623 -9.48 2.46 16.20
CA GLY A 623 -10.62 2.06 15.37
C GLY A 623 -10.85 2.96 14.16
N PHE A 624 -12.01 2.80 13.51
CA PHE A 624 -12.42 3.59 12.34
C PHE A 624 -13.87 4.00 12.46
N VAL A 625 -14.21 5.21 12.00
CA VAL A 625 -15.60 5.66 11.83
C VAL A 625 -16.38 4.71 10.93
N HIS A 626 -15.76 4.20 9.87
CA HIS A 626 -16.36 3.31 8.89
C HIS A 626 -15.77 1.87 8.92
N ASP A 627 -15.67 1.26 10.11
CA ASP A 627 -15.15 -0.13 10.28
C ASP A 627 -15.96 -1.19 9.49
N LYS A 628 -17.29 -1.03 9.36
CA LYS A 628 -18.12 -1.94 8.53
C LYS A 628 -17.75 -1.88 7.05
N PRO A 629 -17.70 -0.71 6.38
CA PRO A 629 -17.11 -0.58 5.05
C PRO A 629 -15.67 -1.10 4.95
N LEU A 630 -14.79 -0.86 5.94
CA LEU A 630 -13.42 -1.36 5.93
C LEU A 630 -13.37 -2.90 5.88
N SER A 631 -14.17 -3.56 6.73
CA SER A 631 -14.25 -5.03 6.75
C SER A 631 -14.75 -5.60 5.41
N ARG A 632 -15.63 -4.89 4.69
CA ARG A 632 -16.06 -5.26 3.32
C ARG A 632 -14.99 -4.99 2.27
N ALA A 633 -14.28 -3.88 2.37
CA ALA A 633 -13.16 -3.57 1.48
C ALA A 633 -12.06 -4.63 1.57
N LEU A 634 -11.75 -5.16 2.76
CA LEU A 634 -10.77 -6.24 2.94
C LEU A 634 -11.14 -7.55 2.24
N ASP A 635 -12.43 -7.93 2.23
CA ASP A 635 -12.90 -9.12 1.52
C ASP A 635 -12.82 -8.96 -0.01
N LEU A 636 -13.14 -7.76 -0.51
CA LEU A 636 -13.06 -7.41 -1.92
C LEU A 636 -11.60 -7.30 -2.40
N ALA A 637 -10.76 -6.58 -1.66
CA ALA A 637 -9.34 -6.38 -1.96
C ALA A 637 -8.59 -7.71 -2.01
N ARG A 638 -8.86 -8.64 -1.06
CA ARG A 638 -8.32 -10.01 -1.14
C ARG A 638 -8.71 -10.70 -2.44
N THR A 639 -9.99 -10.64 -2.79
CA THR A 639 -10.54 -11.29 -3.99
C THR A 639 -9.93 -10.72 -5.27
N ASN A 640 -9.71 -9.40 -5.32
CA ASN A 640 -9.15 -8.71 -6.48
C ASN A 640 -7.63 -8.93 -6.61
N ALA A 641 -6.89 -8.98 -5.50
CA ALA A 641 -5.48 -9.37 -5.47
C ALA A 641 -5.29 -10.83 -5.91
N GLU A 642 -6.10 -11.75 -5.36
CA GLU A 642 -6.11 -13.18 -5.73
C GLU A 642 -6.37 -13.38 -7.23
N ALA A 643 -7.40 -12.72 -7.77
CA ALA A 643 -7.75 -12.82 -9.19
C ALA A 643 -6.63 -12.32 -10.13
N SER A 644 -5.98 -11.19 -9.81
CA SER A 644 -4.88 -10.66 -10.61
C SER A 644 -3.60 -11.49 -10.50
N LEU A 645 -3.32 -12.09 -9.34
CA LEU A 645 -2.21 -13.02 -9.15
C LEU A 645 -2.40 -14.31 -9.96
N LEU A 646 -3.60 -14.90 -9.96
CA LEU A 646 -3.91 -16.14 -10.68
C LEU A 646 -3.93 -15.99 -12.21
N GLN A 647 -3.98 -14.76 -12.73
CA GLN A 647 -3.85 -14.45 -14.16
C GLN A 647 -2.39 -14.41 -14.64
N ILE A 648 -1.40 -14.46 -13.74
CA ILE A 648 0.03 -14.54 -14.05
C ILE A 648 0.51 -15.98 -13.79
N ASP A 649 1.41 -16.49 -14.63
CA ASP A 649 2.05 -17.79 -14.40
C ASP A 649 2.94 -17.78 -13.15
N SER A 650 2.37 -18.23 -12.03
CA SER A 650 3.05 -18.36 -10.74
C SER A 650 4.20 -19.37 -10.74
N ALA A 651 4.18 -20.39 -11.61
CA ALA A 651 5.24 -21.39 -11.68
C ALA A 651 6.57 -20.79 -12.16
N SER A 652 6.52 -19.71 -12.94
CA SER A 652 7.69 -18.97 -13.40
C SER A 652 8.37 -18.12 -12.32
N GLY A 653 7.69 -17.83 -11.20
CA GLY A 653 8.14 -16.89 -10.18
C GLY A 653 7.80 -15.42 -10.47
N ALA A 654 7.08 -15.13 -11.56
CA ALA A 654 6.66 -13.77 -11.94
C ALA A 654 5.84 -13.04 -10.87
N THR A 655 5.18 -13.80 -9.99
CA THR A 655 4.31 -13.32 -8.93
C THR A 655 5.02 -13.05 -7.60
N VAL A 656 6.35 -13.24 -7.47
CA VAL A 656 6.97 -13.32 -6.13
C VAL A 656 6.75 -12.10 -5.24
N VAL A 657 6.95 -10.88 -5.76
CA VAL A 657 6.73 -9.65 -4.97
C VAL A 657 5.24 -9.43 -4.66
N PRO A 658 4.29 -9.43 -5.62
CA PRO A 658 2.87 -9.26 -5.31
C PRO A 658 2.29 -10.40 -4.47
N TRP A 659 2.88 -11.60 -4.52
CA TRP A 659 2.52 -12.71 -3.63
C TRP A 659 2.96 -12.49 -2.18
N VAL A 660 4.16 -11.93 -1.94
CA VAL A 660 4.59 -11.55 -0.59
C VAL A 660 3.62 -10.53 0.00
N TRP A 661 3.25 -9.49 -0.76
CA TRP A 661 2.22 -8.52 -0.35
C TRP A 661 0.87 -9.20 -0.04
N TYR A 662 0.41 -10.14 -0.87
CA TYR A 662 -0.83 -10.88 -0.63
C TYR A 662 -0.80 -11.77 0.63
N GLU A 663 0.29 -12.49 0.89
CA GLU A 663 0.47 -13.30 2.10
C GLU A 663 0.47 -12.44 3.38
N LEU A 664 1.06 -11.25 3.30
CA LEU A 664 1.05 -10.27 4.39
C LEU A 664 -0.34 -9.76 4.68
N ALA A 665 -1.06 -9.34 3.64
CA ALA A 665 -2.44 -8.91 3.77
C ALA A 665 -3.35 -9.99 4.37
N ASN A 666 -3.11 -11.27 4.07
CA ASN A 666 -3.85 -12.40 4.64
C ASN A 666 -3.66 -12.59 6.14
N VAL A 667 -2.53 -12.17 6.72
CA VAL A 667 -2.31 -12.24 8.18
C VAL A 667 -2.75 -10.95 8.88
N ASP A 668 -2.57 -9.81 8.24
CA ASP A 668 -2.85 -8.48 8.81
C ASP A 668 -4.36 -8.16 8.88
N ARG A 669 -5.17 -8.72 7.97
CA ARG A 669 -6.62 -8.44 7.89
C ARG A 669 -7.42 -8.83 9.14
N GLU A 670 -6.94 -9.80 9.91
CA GLU A 670 -7.55 -10.25 11.18
C GLU A 670 -6.90 -9.60 12.42
N GLY A 671 -6.04 -8.60 12.21
CA GLY A 671 -5.26 -7.93 13.26
C GLY A 671 -5.93 -6.75 13.94
N ALA A 672 -5.09 -5.93 14.57
CA ALA A 672 -5.46 -4.64 15.14
C ALA A 672 -5.95 -3.66 14.04
N PRO A 673 -6.60 -2.54 14.40
CA PRO A 673 -7.10 -1.59 13.42
C PRO A 673 -6.02 -1.06 12.47
N ALA A 674 -4.79 -0.85 12.97
CA ALA A 674 -3.65 -0.45 12.15
C ALA A 674 -3.28 -1.55 11.11
N ASP A 675 -3.23 -2.82 11.52
CA ASP A 675 -2.96 -3.96 10.64
C ASP A 675 -3.99 -4.07 9.50
N LYS A 676 -5.28 -3.79 9.79
CA LYS A 676 -6.33 -3.79 8.76
C LYS A 676 -6.06 -2.80 7.61
N ILE A 677 -5.46 -1.64 7.87
CA ILE A 677 -5.07 -0.72 6.80
C ILE A 677 -3.85 -1.24 6.04
N SER A 678 -2.90 -1.87 6.74
CA SER A 678 -1.79 -2.58 6.09
C SER A 678 -2.31 -3.65 5.14
N ALA A 679 -3.26 -4.47 5.57
CA ALA A 679 -3.87 -5.48 4.73
C ALA A 679 -4.49 -4.90 3.47
N LEU A 680 -5.19 -3.76 3.59
CA LEU A 680 -5.79 -3.07 2.46
C LEU A 680 -4.72 -2.56 1.47
N PHE A 681 -3.70 -1.85 1.97
CA PHE A 681 -2.54 -1.39 1.19
C PHE A 681 -1.79 -2.55 0.51
N ASN A 682 -1.54 -3.63 1.25
CA ASN A 682 -0.84 -4.83 0.78
C ASN A 682 -1.65 -5.57 -0.30
N TYR A 683 -2.97 -5.70 -0.16
CA TYR A 683 -3.84 -6.22 -1.22
C TYR A 683 -3.86 -5.30 -2.45
N TRP A 684 -3.93 -3.98 -2.27
CA TRP A 684 -3.86 -3.02 -3.38
C TRP A 684 -2.52 -3.10 -4.13
N ASN A 685 -1.39 -3.18 -3.41
CA ASN A 685 -0.07 -3.39 -4.01
C ASN A 685 0.00 -4.71 -4.80
N ALA A 686 -0.50 -5.81 -4.22
CA ALA A 686 -0.55 -7.11 -4.90
C ALA A 686 -1.38 -7.05 -6.19
N HIS A 687 -2.56 -6.42 -6.13
CA HIS A 687 -3.45 -6.24 -7.27
C HIS A 687 -2.82 -5.36 -8.36
N VAL A 688 -2.50 -4.10 -8.03
CA VAL A 688 -2.02 -3.11 -9.01
C VAL A 688 -0.66 -3.51 -9.59
N GLN A 689 0.24 -4.11 -8.80
CA GLN A 689 1.51 -4.61 -9.35
C GLN A 689 1.27 -5.79 -10.29
N ALA A 690 0.40 -6.75 -9.96
CA ALA A 690 0.04 -7.82 -10.89
C ALA A 690 -0.53 -7.26 -12.21
N ARG A 691 -1.44 -6.28 -12.14
CA ARG A 691 -1.95 -5.56 -13.32
C ARG A 691 -0.84 -4.88 -14.13
N THR A 692 0.11 -4.21 -13.47
CA THR A 692 1.31 -3.62 -14.09
C THR A 692 2.11 -4.66 -14.87
N LEU A 693 2.38 -5.84 -14.26
CA LEU A 693 3.15 -6.92 -14.88
C LEU A 693 2.43 -7.54 -16.09
N GLN A 694 1.12 -7.73 -16.00
CA GLN A 694 0.29 -8.17 -17.12
C GLN A 694 0.34 -7.15 -18.28
N ALA A 695 0.29 -5.86 -17.98
CA ALA A 695 0.34 -4.79 -18.98
C ALA A 695 1.70 -4.73 -19.72
N ILE A 696 2.83 -4.79 -19.00
CA ILE A 696 4.17 -4.70 -19.63
C ILE A 696 4.60 -5.99 -20.34
N SER A 697 3.98 -7.14 -20.02
CA SER A 697 4.16 -8.40 -20.76
C SER A 697 3.31 -8.51 -22.03
N GLY A 698 2.43 -7.53 -22.31
CA GLY A 698 1.51 -7.62 -23.44
C GLY A 698 0.42 -8.70 -23.28
N ALA A 699 0.26 -9.30 -22.10
CA ALA A 699 -0.77 -10.30 -21.82
C ALA A 699 -2.19 -9.72 -21.76
N LEU A 700 -2.29 -8.39 -21.65
CA LEU A 700 -3.57 -7.66 -21.65
C LEU A 700 -3.95 -7.25 -23.06
N GLU A 701 -4.75 -8.08 -23.74
CA GLU A 701 -5.50 -7.62 -24.91
C GLU A 701 -6.60 -6.63 -24.49
N PRO A 702 -6.81 -5.51 -25.21
CA PRO A 702 -7.92 -4.60 -24.99
C PRO A 702 -9.26 -5.33 -24.95
N LEU A 703 -10.05 -5.09 -23.90
CA LEU A 703 -11.34 -5.76 -23.69
C LEU A 703 -12.45 -5.18 -24.60
N VAL A 704 -12.14 -4.10 -25.32
CA VAL A 704 -12.94 -3.48 -26.37
C VAL A 704 -12.06 -3.08 -27.56
N ARG A 705 -12.66 -2.95 -28.75
CA ARG A 705 -11.97 -2.69 -30.03
C ARG A 705 -12.03 -1.23 -30.46
#